data_AF-A0AA38TG93-F1
#
_entry.id   AF-A0AA38TG93-F1
#
_cell.length_a   1.000
_cell.length_b   1.000
_cell.length_c   1.000
_cell.angle_alpha   90.00
_cell.angle_beta   90.00
_cell.angle_gamma   90.00
#
_symmetry.space_group_name_H-M   'P 1'
#
loop_
_entity.id
_entity.type
_entity.pdbx_description
1 polymer ?
#
loop_
_entity_poly.entity_id
_entity_poly.type
_entity_poly.pdbx_seq_one_letter_code
_entity_poly.pdbx_strand_id
1 'polypeptide(L)'
;MSAYDSYSNDCFKVVHKLYDASSYSIQEQYTVNITKDDISSFVSCFVVEELMEVYNIYSGPMVWIGIYIAIASVFCIFAMAADLFHGFRNRKLWFPCKYFSLNAASITVVAVAMKLPVDLSSSMPGEVDQAAKLGSLAFMCIMIANLMPSLASMDNKTLLANTIGLAILIITMIVNILIQIITGVIANGYFMMWACIYMVLMLSLLFILISSAITIPTSKRILESKYLATSKKTLNEQHTGMSMVEKLRQYVRRYWVMAESGNPQFVMASNSLSNASGIICVVSLVTYVFRVLDIFGIPANEYKSKYLYQTKYQSEYQSGFRSEYKWSMVVILVTQFIGVVVGSIAPTFRCFTVFRFKLLTWDHFLVFKVEKYWTKMLYEWKENRLPFLSNGRRTRAFVQSLKNHILSLCIILQKVVVVSCKMIGLIRIVLIIVVMCCSYCWRSLKTRLFTTRIASSADDIKDLSEYVLQIQDEMEFAEMTVKGISNSMNRLIRKVNMEQHNDLLELLRTSTDFDGVEKFDTDQVQSLLRVEPVNSWSLPIVTLTCIAVSVPNIRKDRVKRLLKGVGDGLSYTHLVEESLNCGIEYVNVGRATMNLWHEIEDKYKWLGNTIERNANKGKTSMEILQWFVDKARVIVIEIKENTKDELVESLPGNLIVANSMYRIAQTILHTYQSNIESISEERLFDLLCCMISDIFSACFTNIPRVIAKNCHESVIEKREASVEAATKLLGRSMEIINNLEARELPSIDQEKMAFIDEWRSHLKRSFP
;
A
#
# COMPACT_ATOMS: atom_id res chain seq x y z
N MET A 1 17.46 -45.90 21.17
CA MET A 1 18.68 -45.28 21.76
C MET A 1 19.55 -46.33 22.46
N SER A 2 19.00 -47.27 23.25
CA SER A 2 19.81 -48.31 23.94
C SER A 2 20.58 -49.26 23.01
N ALA A 3 20.08 -49.54 21.80
CA ALA A 3 20.80 -50.37 20.83
C ALA A 3 22.06 -49.65 20.30
N TYR A 4 21.97 -48.36 19.98
CA TYR A 4 23.08 -47.56 19.41
C TYR A 4 24.25 -47.40 20.40
N ASP A 5 23.96 -47.15 21.67
CA ASP A 5 24.99 -47.02 22.71
C ASP A 5 25.68 -48.37 23.00
N SER A 6 24.94 -49.49 22.88
CA SER A 6 25.53 -50.83 22.94
C SER A 6 26.49 -51.09 21.78
N TYR A 7 26.08 -50.75 20.55
CA TYR A 7 26.90 -50.97 19.35
C TYR A 7 28.16 -50.11 19.31
N SER A 8 28.12 -48.85 19.73
CA SER A 8 29.29 -47.95 19.80
C SER A 8 30.36 -48.46 20.78
N ASN A 9 29.92 -48.92 21.96
CA ASN A 9 30.80 -49.43 23.01
C ASN A 9 31.43 -50.78 22.62
N ASP A 10 30.70 -51.62 21.89
CA ASP A 10 31.22 -52.87 21.34
C ASP A 10 32.16 -52.63 20.15
N CYS A 11 31.95 -51.57 19.37
CA CYS A 11 32.87 -51.14 18.32
C CYS A 11 34.23 -50.70 18.86
N PHE A 12 34.22 -49.90 19.93
CA PHE A 12 35.45 -49.44 20.58
C PHE A 12 36.26 -50.62 21.15
N LYS A 13 35.59 -51.64 21.68
CA LYS A 13 36.25 -52.88 22.13
C LYS A 13 36.90 -53.66 20.98
N VAL A 14 36.26 -53.75 19.81
CA VAL A 14 36.82 -54.48 18.66
C VAL A 14 38.02 -53.73 18.06
N VAL A 15 37.93 -52.41 17.90
CA VAL A 15 39.04 -51.57 17.41
C VAL A 15 40.22 -51.58 18.38
N HIS A 16 39.97 -51.51 19.69
CA HIS A 16 41.02 -51.59 20.71
C HIS A 16 41.72 -52.96 20.71
N LYS A 17 40.97 -54.06 20.57
CA LYS A 17 41.54 -55.42 20.40
C LYS A 17 42.45 -55.52 19.16
N LEU A 18 42.08 -54.89 18.04
CA LEU A 18 42.88 -54.87 16.81
C LEU A 18 44.11 -53.95 16.93
N TYR A 19 43.96 -52.80 17.59
CA TYR A 19 45.05 -51.85 17.83
C TYR A 19 46.11 -52.43 18.77
N ASP A 20 45.69 -53.06 19.87
CA ASP A 20 46.57 -53.77 20.80
C ASP A 20 47.33 -54.91 20.09
N ALA A 21 46.67 -55.64 19.18
CA ALA A 21 47.34 -56.66 18.39
C ALA A 21 48.36 -56.10 17.36
N SER A 22 48.11 -54.90 16.83
CA SER A 22 49.00 -54.24 15.85
C SER A 22 50.21 -53.54 16.48
N SER A 23 50.12 -53.14 17.75
CA SER A 23 51.18 -52.42 18.46
C SER A 23 52.29 -53.34 18.99
N TYR A 24 52.07 -54.66 19.02
CA TYR A 24 53.10 -55.67 19.26
C TYR A 24 53.62 -56.24 17.94
N SER A 25 54.46 -55.48 17.24
CA SER A 25 55.39 -56.10 16.30
C SER A 25 56.67 -56.43 17.05
N ILE A 26 56.85 -57.71 17.38
CA ILE A 26 58.05 -58.53 17.12
C ILE A 26 57.93 -59.80 18.00
N GLN A 27 57.73 -60.92 17.30
CA GLN A 27 58.13 -62.28 17.72
C GLN A 27 57.20 -63.11 18.62
N GLU A 28 55.94 -63.30 18.20
CA GLU A 28 55.21 -64.57 18.32
C GLU A 28 53.91 -64.47 17.51
N GLN A 29 53.51 -65.54 16.78
CA GLN A 29 52.24 -65.59 16.05
C GLN A 29 51.06 -65.61 17.04
N TYR A 30 50.66 -64.44 17.53
CA TYR A 30 49.38 -64.28 18.23
C TYR A 30 48.26 -64.30 17.20
N THR A 31 47.58 -65.45 17.07
CA THR A 31 46.30 -65.51 16.38
C THR A 31 45.25 -64.80 17.24
N VAL A 32 44.86 -63.59 16.83
CA VAL A 32 43.72 -62.88 17.44
C VAL A 32 42.46 -63.72 17.19
N ASN A 33 41.84 -64.22 18.26
CA ASN A 33 40.62 -65.01 18.18
C ASN A 33 39.41 -64.07 17.96
N ILE A 34 39.23 -63.63 16.71
CA ILE A 34 38.08 -62.80 16.31
C ILE A 34 36.86 -63.73 16.17
N THR A 35 35.84 -63.51 17.00
CA THR A 35 34.60 -64.30 16.92
C THR A 35 33.70 -63.82 15.79
N LYS A 36 32.78 -64.66 15.35
CA LYS A 36 31.77 -64.29 14.33
C LYS A 36 30.91 -63.09 14.77
N ASP A 37 30.69 -62.95 16.07
CA ASP A 37 29.94 -61.84 16.67
C ASP A 37 30.76 -60.53 16.65
N ASP A 38 32.08 -60.58 16.86
CA ASP A 38 32.97 -59.42 16.72
C ASP A 38 32.94 -58.90 15.26
N ILE A 39 32.94 -59.80 14.27
CA ILE A 39 32.83 -59.45 12.84
C ILE A 39 31.45 -58.86 12.52
N SER A 40 30.38 -59.45 13.07
CA SER A 40 29.01 -58.94 12.90
C SER A 40 28.83 -57.53 13.49
N SER A 41 29.41 -57.27 14.67
CA SER A 41 29.41 -55.94 15.28
C SER A 41 30.22 -54.92 14.47
N PHE A 42 31.39 -55.32 13.95
CA PHE A 42 32.23 -54.45 13.12
C PHE A 42 31.56 -54.09 11.78
N VAL A 43 30.95 -55.07 11.10
CA VAL A 43 30.16 -54.83 9.88
C VAL A 43 28.96 -53.93 10.16
N SER A 44 28.28 -54.15 11.29
CA SER A 44 27.17 -53.28 11.72
C SER A 44 27.62 -51.84 11.98
N CYS A 45 28.84 -51.63 12.51
CA CYS A 45 29.41 -50.29 12.67
C CYS A 45 29.68 -49.62 11.33
N PHE A 46 30.30 -50.33 10.37
CA PHE A 46 30.54 -49.80 9.03
C PHE A 46 29.23 -49.41 8.34
N VAL A 47 28.19 -50.26 8.46
CA VAL A 47 26.86 -49.96 7.94
C VAL A 47 26.25 -48.73 8.65
N VAL A 48 26.43 -48.56 9.95
CA VAL A 48 25.95 -47.38 10.70
C VAL A 48 26.72 -46.11 10.31
N GLU A 49 28.03 -46.19 10.09
CA GLU A 49 28.87 -45.08 9.67
C GLU A 49 28.55 -44.65 8.23
N GLU A 50 28.41 -45.61 7.32
CA GLU A 50 27.97 -45.38 5.94
C GLU A 50 26.54 -44.83 5.91
N LEU A 51 25.62 -45.33 6.75
CA LEU A 51 24.29 -44.75 6.93
C LEU A 51 24.34 -43.33 7.50
N MET A 52 25.31 -43.00 8.37
CA MET A 52 25.48 -41.64 8.91
C MET A 52 26.11 -40.68 7.91
N GLU A 53 27.05 -41.12 7.07
CA GLU A 53 27.55 -40.32 5.95
C GLU A 53 26.44 -40.06 4.92
N VAL A 54 25.70 -41.09 4.55
CA VAL A 54 24.53 -40.98 3.67
C VAL A 54 23.47 -40.05 4.29
N TYR A 55 23.17 -40.18 5.58
CA TYR A 55 22.25 -39.28 6.30
C TYR A 55 22.75 -37.83 6.37
N ASN A 56 24.06 -37.61 6.52
CA ASN A 56 24.66 -36.27 6.49
C ASN A 56 24.56 -35.61 5.10
N ILE A 57 24.68 -36.40 4.04
CA ILE A 57 24.46 -35.94 2.65
C ILE A 57 22.97 -35.57 2.46
N TYR A 58 22.04 -36.42 2.93
CA TYR A 58 20.60 -36.17 2.82
C TYR A 58 20.08 -35.01 3.71
N SER A 59 20.73 -34.72 4.83
CA SER A 59 20.36 -33.61 5.73
C SER A 59 21.01 -32.26 5.37
N GLY A 60 22.01 -32.24 4.49
CA GLY A 60 22.63 -31.01 3.98
C GLY A 60 21.64 -29.96 3.43
N PRO A 61 20.66 -30.36 2.59
CA PRO A 61 19.62 -29.46 2.09
C PRO A 61 18.71 -28.85 3.17
N MET A 62 18.54 -29.51 4.33
CA MET A 62 17.63 -29.03 5.38
C MET A 62 18.08 -27.70 6.00
N VAL A 63 19.39 -27.46 6.09
CA VAL A 63 19.94 -26.16 6.54
C VAL A 63 19.56 -25.04 5.57
N TRP A 64 19.66 -25.30 4.26
CA TRP A 64 19.27 -24.34 3.23
C TRP A 64 17.77 -24.08 3.22
N ILE A 65 16.95 -25.11 3.45
CA ILE A 65 15.51 -24.95 3.65
C ILE A 65 15.23 -24.08 4.87
N GLY A 66 15.96 -24.27 5.97
CA GLY A 66 15.81 -23.43 7.17
C GLY A 66 16.19 -21.97 6.96
N ILE A 67 17.28 -21.70 6.21
CA ILE A 67 17.65 -20.34 5.79
C ILE A 67 16.54 -19.75 4.91
N TYR A 68 15.98 -20.53 3.99
CA TYR A 68 14.89 -20.08 3.12
C TYR A 68 13.62 -19.71 3.92
N ILE A 69 13.27 -20.50 4.93
CA ILE A 69 12.16 -20.21 5.87
C ILE A 69 12.44 -18.90 6.63
N ALA A 70 13.66 -18.72 7.14
CA ALA A 70 14.03 -17.51 7.87
C ALA A 70 13.95 -16.27 6.96
N ILE A 71 14.48 -16.32 5.74
CA ILE A 71 14.42 -15.22 4.77
C ILE A 71 12.96 -14.87 4.43
N ALA A 72 12.12 -15.87 4.14
CA ALA A 72 10.69 -15.63 3.89
C ALA A 72 9.99 -14.99 5.11
N SER A 73 10.33 -15.44 6.32
CA SER A 73 9.83 -14.85 7.56
C SER A 73 10.24 -13.38 7.70
N VAL A 74 11.51 -13.05 7.40
CA VAL A 74 12.02 -11.66 7.40
C VAL A 74 11.24 -10.78 6.41
N PHE A 75 10.92 -11.26 5.21
CA PHE A 75 10.08 -10.50 4.26
C PHE A 75 8.70 -10.20 4.82
N CYS A 76 8.04 -11.17 5.47
CA CYS A 76 6.76 -10.94 6.14
C CYS A 76 6.88 -9.90 7.26
N ILE A 77 7.96 -9.94 8.04
CA ILE A 77 8.21 -9.00 9.14
C ILE A 77 8.41 -7.59 8.61
N PHE A 78 9.23 -7.42 7.57
CA PHE A 78 9.44 -6.10 6.96
C PHE A 78 8.15 -5.52 6.40
N ALA A 79 7.32 -6.33 5.74
CA ALA A 79 6.04 -5.88 5.23
C ALA A 79 5.09 -5.44 6.37
N MET A 80 4.98 -6.22 7.45
CA MET A 80 4.17 -5.84 8.63
C MET A 80 4.72 -4.59 9.33
N ALA A 81 6.05 -4.46 9.45
CA ALA A 81 6.70 -3.31 10.03
C ALA A 81 6.52 -2.04 9.18
N ALA A 82 6.50 -2.17 7.85
CA ALA A 82 6.22 -1.07 6.94
C ALA A 82 4.78 -0.55 7.10
N ASP A 83 3.81 -1.45 7.29
CA ASP A 83 2.42 -1.07 7.60
C ASP A 83 2.31 -0.37 8.96
N LEU A 84 3.04 -0.83 9.98
CA LEU A 84 3.14 -0.14 11.27
C LEU A 84 3.70 1.27 11.12
N PHE A 85 4.84 1.40 10.44
CA PHE A 85 5.48 2.69 10.20
C PHE A 85 4.56 3.63 9.41
N HIS A 86 3.87 3.12 8.38
CA HIS A 86 2.90 3.87 7.60
C HIS A 86 1.74 4.37 8.47
N GLY A 87 1.17 3.50 9.31
CA GLY A 87 0.10 3.87 10.25
C GLY A 87 0.55 4.94 11.25
N PHE A 88 1.73 4.82 11.85
CA PHE A 88 2.26 5.83 12.77
C PHE A 88 2.56 7.16 12.07
N ARG A 89 3.20 7.12 10.89
CA ARG A 89 3.53 8.30 10.09
C ARG A 89 2.29 9.11 9.70
N ASN A 90 1.21 8.41 9.35
CA ASN A 90 -0.07 9.03 9.00
C ASN A 90 -1.00 9.24 10.20
N ARG A 91 -0.56 8.85 11.41
CA ARG A 91 -1.35 8.80 12.66
C ARG A 91 -2.67 8.04 12.55
N LYS A 92 -2.73 7.04 11.66
CA LYS A 92 -3.82 6.07 11.54
C LYS A 92 -3.55 4.91 12.50
N LEU A 93 -3.98 5.06 13.75
CA LEU A 93 -3.74 4.06 14.81
C LEU A 93 -4.49 2.72 14.59
N TRP A 94 -5.39 2.65 13.60
CA TRP A 94 -6.00 1.41 13.15
C TRP A 94 -5.13 0.64 12.14
N PHE A 95 -3.97 1.19 11.75
CA PHE A 95 -2.95 0.57 10.91
C PHE A 95 -3.52 -0.03 9.62
N PRO A 96 -3.78 0.78 8.57
CA PRO A 96 -4.13 0.27 7.25
C PRO A 96 -3.10 -0.73 6.74
N CYS A 97 -3.58 -1.72 5.98
CA CYS A 97 -2.73 -2.74 5.39
C CYS A 97 -2.46 -2.38 3.93
N LYS A 98 -1.23 -1.96 3.64
CA LYS A 98 -0.78 -1.52 2.31
C LYS A 98 0.36 -2.38 1.78
N TYR A 99 1.34 -2.70 2.62
CA TYR A 99 2.53 -3.45 2.25
C TYR A 99 2.34 -4.95 2.47
N PHE A 100 1.82 -5.38 3.63
CA PHE A 100 1.52 -6.79 3.90
C PHE A 100 0.14 -7.20 3.40
N SER A 101 -0.16 -6.86 2.14
CA SER A 101 -1.46 -7.13 1.52
C SER A 101 -1.60 -8.57 1.06
N LEU A 102 -2.80 -9.16 1.24
CA LEU A 102 -3.05 -10.54 0.84
C LEU A 102 -3.21 -10.66 -0.69
N ASN A 103 -2.22 -11.23 -1.34
CA ASN A 103 -2.26 -11.60 -2.76
C ASN A 103 -1.56 -12.94 -2.97
N ALA A 104 -1.58 -13.47 -4.19
CA ALA A 104 -0.94 -14.74 -4.52
C ALA A 104 0.54 -14.80 -4.09
N ALA A 105 1.31 -13.72 -4.33
CA ALA A 105 2.71 -13.66 -3.94
C ALA A 105 2.89 -13.71 -2.41
N SER A 106 2.10 -12.94 -1.66
CA SER A 106 2.13 -12.97 -0.19
C SER A 106 1.78 -14.37 0.34
N ILE A 107 0.78 -15.05 -0.23
CA ILE A 107 0.37 -16.41 0.16
C ILE A 107 1.52 -17.39 -0.05
N THR A 108 2.24 -17.28 -1.17
CA THR A 108 3.43 -18.10 -1.44
C THR A 108 4.53 -17.84 -0.43
N VAL A 109 4.82 -16.57 -0.11
CA VAL A 109 5.84 -16.23 0.90
C VAL A 109 5.43 -16.74 2.29
N VAL A 110 4.16 -16.61 2.66
CA VAL A 110 3.61 -17.19 3.91
C VAL A 110 3.79 -18.71 3.91
N ALA A 111 3.44 -19.40 2.83
CA ALA A 111 3.58 -20.84 2.74
C ALA A 111 5.04 -21.31 2.92
N VAL A 112 6.01 -20.55 2.37
CA VAL A 112 7.44 -20.81 2.59
C VAL A 112 7.82 -20.58 4.05
N ALA A 113 7.40 -19.46 4.66
CA ALA A 113 7.68 -19.16 6.06
C ALA A 113 7.06 -20.21 7.01
N MET A 114 5.97 -20.86 6.59
CA MET A 114 5.27 -21.92 7.33
C MET A 114 5.72 -23.34 6.95
N LYS A 115 6.83 -23.50 6.23
CA LYS A 115 7.30 -24.84 5.83
C LYS A 115 7.70 -25.71 7.02
N LEU A 116 8.21 -25.11 8.11
CA LEU A 116 8.61 -25.83 9.32
C LEU A 116 7.45 -26.63 9.96
N PRO A 117 6.28 -26.04 10.28
CA PRO A 117 5.14 -26.81 10.83
C PRO A 117 4.48 -27.75 9.81
N VAL A 118 4.79 -27.63 8.52
CA VAL A 118 4.28 -28.50 7.44
C VAL A 118 5.20 -29.70 7.19
N ASP A 119 6.43 -29.68 7.70
CA ASP A 119 7.39 -30.76 7.52
C ASP A 119 7.03 -31.99 8.38
N LEU A 120 6.58 -33.04 7.69
CA LEU A 120 6.27 -34.35 8.24
C LEU A 120 7.41 -35.36 8.08
N SER A 121 8.45 -35.00 7.33
CA SER A 121 9.49 -35.92 6.88
C SER A 121 10.71 -35.96 7.80
N SER A 122 11.03 -34.84 8.44
CA SER A 122 12.20 -34.73 9.32
C SER A 122 11.87 -35.03 10.78
N SER A 123 12.79 -35.72 11.46
CA SER A 123 12.71 -35.93 12.90
C SER A 123 13.13 -34.65 13.64
N MET A 124 12.24 -34.15 14.52
CA MET A 124 12.44 -32.88 15.23
C MET A 124 12.12 -33.00 16.73
N PRO A 125 12.78 -33.90 17.48
CA PRO A 125 12.44 -34.16 18.88
C PRO A 125 13.03 -33.11 19.86
N GLY A 126 13.93 -32.23 19.40
CA GLY A 126 14.62 -31.29 20.29
C GLY A 126 13.69 -30.22 20.86
N GLU A 127 13.97 -29.78 22.10
CA GLU A 127 13.23 -28.69 22.76
C GLU A 127 13.22 -27.40 21.91
N VAL A 128 14.36 -27.05 21.29
CA VAL A 128 14.49 -25.91 20.37
C VAL A 128 13.64 -26.12 19.10
N ASP A 129 13.54 -27.35 18.60
CA ASP A 129 12.76 -27.67 17.42
C ASP A 129 11.25 -27.51 17.70
N GLN A 130 10.80 -28.03 18.84
CA GLN A 130 9.41 -27.92 19.28
C GLN A 130 9.03 -26.47 19.58
N ALA A 131 9.94 -25.70 20.18
CA ALA A 131 9.76 -24.26 20.38
C ALA A 131 9.67 -23.49 19.06
N ALA A 132 10.51 -23.81 18.08
CA ALA A 132 10.48 -23.18 16.76
C ALA A 132 9.19 -23.51 16.01
N LYS A 133 8.72 -24.77 16.06
CA LYS A 133 7.41 -25.17 15.53
C LYS A 133 6.28 -24.37 16.17
N LEU A 134 6.27 -24.28 17.50
CA LEU A 134 5.27 -23.50 18.23
C LEU A 134 5.33 -22.01 17.86
N GLY A 135 6.54 -21.48 17.67
CA GLY A 135 6.79 -20.14 17.17
C GLY A 135 6.23 -19.89 15.78
N SER A 136 6.36 -20.85 14.87
CA SER A 136 5.75 -20.78 13.54
C SER A 136 4.22 -20.72 13.63
N LEU A 137 3.59 -21.49 14.53
CA LEU A 137 2.14 -21.45 14.74
C LEU A 137 1.68 -20.09 15.30
N ALA A 138 2.40 -19.57 16.29
CA ALA A 138 2.16 -18.24 16.82
C ALA A 138 2.32 -17.17 15.73
N PHE A 139 3.38 -17.26 14.93
CA PHE A 139 3.65 -16.34 13.83
C PHE A 139 2.55 -16.37 12.77
N MET A 140 2.04 -17.56 12.41
CA MET A 140 0.90 -17.69 11.51
C MET A 140 -0.35 -16.99 12.05
N CYS A 141 -0.71 -17.17 13.33
CA CYS A 141 -1.84 -16.45 13.96
C CYS A 141 -1.70 -14.93 13.79
N ILE A 142 -0.50 -14.40 14.05
CA ILE A 142 -0.20 -12.97 13.91
C ILE A 142 -0.32 -12.53 12.45
N MET A 143 0.16 -13.32 11.49
CA MET A 143 0.06 -13.01 10.07
C MET A 143 -1.40 -12.96 9.59
N ILE A 144 -2.25 -13.91 9.98
CA ILE A 144 -3.69 -13.90 9.60
C ILE A 144 -4.36 -12.61 10.04
N ALA A 145 -4.13 -12.18 11.28
CA ALA A 145 -4.72 -10.95 11.81
C ALA A 145 -4.18 -9.67 11.14
N ASN A 146 -2.93 -9.67 10.68
CA ASN A 146 -2.36 -8.55 9.93
C ASN A 146 -2.85 -8.49 8.48
N LEU A 147 -3.14 -9.63 7.86
CA LEU A 147 -3.70 -9.72 6.49
C LEU A 147 -5.18 -9.34 6.46
N MET A 148 -5.89 -9.44 7.58
CA MET A 148 -7.34 -9.26 7.69
C MET A 148 -7.87 -7.92 7.10
N PRO A 149 -7.28 -6.74 7.38
CA PRO A 149 -7.75 -5.49 6.77
C PRO A 149 -7.56 -5.43 5.25
N SER A 150 -6.55 -6.10 4.70
CA SER A 150 -6.29 -6.07 3.25
C SER A 150 -7.44 -6.67 2.43
N LEU A 151 -8.19 -7.62 3.01
CA LEU A 151 -9.40 -8.19 2.38
C LEU A 151 -10.37 -7.09 1.93
N ALA A 152 -10.50 -6.01 2.71
CA ALA A 152 -11.45 -4.96 2.43
C ALA A 152 -11.02 -4.03 1.28
N SER A 153 -9.73 -3.99 0.91
CA SER A 153 -9.25 -3.23 -0.25
C SER A 153 -9.37 -3.95 -1.59
N MET A 154 -9.82 -5.21 -1.62
CA MET A 154 -9.87 -6.01 -2.86
C MET A 154 -11.24 -5.96 -3.52
N ASP A 155 -11.29 -6.06 -4.84
CA ASP A 155 -12.54 -6.34 -5.55
C ASP A 155 -13.09 -7.72 -5.15
N ASN A 156 -14.38 -7.96 -5.40
CA ASN A 156 -15.07 -9.17 -4.93
C ASN A 156 -14.49 -10.48 -5.50
N LYS A 157 -13.93 -10.49 -6.72
CA LYS A 157 -13.35 -11.70 -7.32
C LYS A 157 -12.01 -12.01 -6.69
N THR A 158 -11.14 -11.00 -6.59
CA THR A 158 -9.82 -11.12 -5.96
C THR A 158 -9.94 -11.48 -4.48
N LEU A 159 -10.89 -10.86 -3.77
CA LEU A 159 -11.24 -11.19 -2.38
C LEU A 159 -11.52 -12.68 -2.22
N LEU A 160 -12.40 -13.24 -3.06
CA LEU A 160 -12.78 -14.64 -2.98
C LEU A 160 -11.59 -15.58 -3.23
N ALA A 161 -10.84 -15.33 -4.32
CA ALA A 161 -9.70 -16.17 -4.69
C ALA A 161 -8.61 -16.17 -3.61
N ASN A 162 -8.25 -14.99 -3.11
CA ASN A 162 -7.20 -14.84 -2.08
C ASN A 162 -7.65 -15.44 -0.74
N THR A 163 -8.93 -15.27 -0.37
CA THR A 163 -9.48 -15.89 0.86
C THR A 163 -9.45 -17.42 0.77
N ILE A 164 -9.83 -17.99 -0.37
CA ILE A 164 -9.77 -19.45 -0.59
C ILE A 164 -8.32 -19.95 -0.51
N GLY A 165 -7.38 -19.26 -1.17
CA GLY A 165 -5.97 -19.62 -1.14
C GLY A 165 -5.39 -19.64 0.28
N LEU A 166 -5.66 -18.59 1.07
CA LEU A 166 -5.24 -18.53 2.47
C LEU A 166 -5.95 -19.58 3.34
N ALA A 167 -7.23 -19.84 3.11
CA ALA A 167 -7.98 -20.85 3.86
C ALA A 167 -7.43 -22.26 3.63
N ILE A 168 -7.10 -22.62 2.38
CA ILE A 168 -6.48 -23.91 2.05
C ILE A 168 -5.14 -24.06 2.78
N LEU A 169 -4.31 -23.02 2.79
CA LEU A 169 -3.03 -23.04 3.49
C LEU A 169 -3.21 -23.31 5.00
N ILE A 170 -4.13 -22.59 5.65
CA ILE A 170 -4.39 -22.74 7.10
C ILE A 170 -4.95 -24.14 7.41
N ILE A 171 -5.89 -24.64 6.61
CA ILE A 171 -6.45 -25.99 6.78
C ILE A 171 -5.34 -27.04 6.65
N THR A 172 -4.48 -26.91 5.63
CA THR A 172 -3.35 -27.81 5.41
C THR A 172 -2.42 -27.83 6.62
N MET A 173 -2.10 -26.66 7.19
CA MET A 173 -1.30 -26.58 8.41
C MET A 173 -1.98 -27.28 9.60
N ILE A 174 -3.28 -27.04 9.84
CA ILE A 174 -4.02 -27.69 10.93
C ILE A 174 -3.99 -29.22 10.79
N VAL A 175 -4.23 -29.73 9.58
CA VAL A 175 -4.19 -31.18 9.31
C VAL A 175 -2.79 -31.74 9.56
N ASN A 176 -1.73 -31.06 9.14
CA ASN A 176 -0.36 -31.51 9.37
C ASN A 176 0.02 -31.53 10.86
N ILE A 177 -0.44 -30.56 11.64
CA ILE A 177 -0.23 -30.54 13.10
C ILE A 177 -0.98 -31.72 13.75
N LEU A 178 -2.22 -31.99 13.33
CA LEU A 178 -2.98 -33.16 13.81
C LEU A 178 -2.23 -34.46 13.51
N ILE A 179 -1.68 -34.61 12.31
CA ILE A 179 -0.87 -35.78 11.94
C ILE A 179 0.36 -35.88 12.85
N GLN A 180 1.09 -34.78 13.11
CA GLN A 180 2.27 -34.76 13.99
C GLN A 180 1.94 -35.10 15.45
N ILE A 181 0.76 -34.73 15.93
CA ILE A 181 0.27 -35.11 17.26
C ILE A 181 -0.04 -36.60 17.30
N ILE A 182 -0.79 -37.13 16.32
CA ILE A 182 -1.18 -38.55 16.26
C ILE A 182 0.04 -39.47 16.11
N THR A 183 1.02 -39.06 15.30
CA THR A 183 2.25 -39.83 15.06
C THR A 183 3.27 -39.73 16.20
N GLY A 184 3.01 -38.92 17.23
CA GLY A 184 3.93 -38.73 18.35
C GLY A 184 5.19 -37.93 18.00
N VAL A 185 5.23 -37.24 16.86
CA VAL A 185 6.32 -36.28 16.55
C VAL A 185 6.30 -35.10 17.54
N ILE A 186 5.12 -34.79 18.08
CA ILE A 186 4.92 -33.92 19.25
C ILE A 186 4.58 -34.82 20.46
N ALA A 187 5.54 -35.62 20.92
CA ALA A 187 5.31 -36.64 21.96
C ALA A 187 5.16 -36.09 23.38
N ASN A 188 5.77 -34.93 23.68
CA ASN A 188 5.76 -34.40 25.03
C ASN A 188 4.38 -33.79 25.33
N GLY A 189 3.68 -34.33 26.33
CA GLY A 189 2.29 -33.95 26.66
C GLY A 189 2.10 -32.45 26.91
N TYR A 190 3.17 -31.77 27.34
CA TYR A 190 3.17 -30.32 27.49
C TYR A 190 3.16 -29.58 26.15
N PHE A 191 4.03 -29.94 25.20
CA PHE A 191 4.05 -29.33 23.85
C PHE A 191 2.79 -29.65 23.04
N MET A 192 2.24 -30.86 23.21
CA MET A 192 0.96 -31.24 22.62
C MET A 192 -0.17 -30.29 23.07
N MET A 193 -0.25 -29.94 24.36
CA MET A 193 -1.25 -29.00 24.87
C MET A 193 -1.14 -27.63 24.18
N TRP A 194 0.08 -27.09 24.05
CA TRP A 194 0.29 -25.79 23.40
C TRP A 194 -0.01 -25.83 21.90
N ALA A 195 0.39 -26.89 21.20
CA ALA A 195 0.05 -27.10 19.80
C ALA A 195 -1.48 -27.14 19.60
N CYS A 196 -2.21 -27.84 20.47
CA CYS A 196 -3.68 -27.86 20.47
C CYS A 196 -4.28 -26.46 20.68
N ILE A 197 -3.74 -25.67 21.62
CA ILE A 197 -4.19 -24.28 21.84
C ILE A 197 -4.00 -23.46 20.55
N TYR A 198 -2.81 -23.49 19.93
CA TYR A 198 -2.59 -22.74 18.69
C TYR A 198 -3.43 -23.23 17.52
N MET A 199 -3.72 -24.53 17.42
CA MET A 199 -4.67 -25.04 16.42
C MET A 199 -6.06 -24.44 16.61
N VAL A 200 -6.56 -24.36 17.85
CA VAL A 200 -7.85 -23.73 18.15
C VAL A 200 -7.83 -22.23 17.82
N LEU A 201 -6.73 -21.53 18.12
CA LEU A 201 -6.56 -20.11 17.80
C LEU A 201 -6.52 -19.88 16.28
N MET A 202 -5.76 -20.69 15.52
CA MET A 202 -5.73 -20.61 14.05
C MET A 202 -7.08 -20.92 13.42
N LEU A 203 -7.78 -21.96 13.90
CA LEU A 203 -9.11 -22.30 13.43
C LEU A 203 -10.12 -21.18 13.71
N SER A 204 -10.02 -20.56 14.89
CA SER A 204 -10.83 -19.38 15.24
C SER A 204 -10.55 -18.22 14.29
N LEU A 205 -9.28 -17.91 14.03
CA LEU A 205 -8.88 -16.86 13.08
C LEU A 205 -9.34 -17.17 11.65
N LEU A 206 -9.33 -18.44 11.22
CA LEU A 206 -9.84 -18.87 9.92
C LEU A 206 -11.35 -18.60 9.80
N PHE A 207 -12.14 -18.95 10.82
CA PHE A 207 -13.57 -18.64 10.82
C PHE A 207 -13.83 -17.14 10.79
N ILE A 208 -13.05 -16.35 11.54
CA ILE A 208 -13.12 -14.88 11.51
C ILE A 208 -12.78 -14.34 10.12
N LEU A 209 -11.73 -14.86 9.47
CA LEU A 209 -11.31 -14.48 8.13
C LEU A 209 -12.43 -14.74 7.10
N ILE A 210 -12.99 -15.95 7.08
CA ILE A 210 -14.08 -16.34 6.18
C ILE A 210 -15.31 -15.47 6.44
N SER A 211 -15.67 -15.30 7.71
CA SER A 211 -16.81 -14.47 8.13
C SER A 211 -16.67 -13.02 7.68
N SER A 212 -15.44 -12.51 7.71
CA SER A 212 -15.12 -11.18 7.21
C SER A 212 -15.26 -11.08 5.69
N ALA A 213 -14.71 -12.03 4.95
CA ALA A 213 -14.81 -12.08 3.49
C ALA A 213 -16.28 -12.16 3.01
N ILE A 214 -17.16 -12.84 3.75
CA ILE A 214 -18.60 -12.87 3.48
C ILE A 214 -19.26 -11.50 3.70
N THR A 215 -18.77 -10.71 4.66
CA THR A 215 -19.42 -9.45 5.04
C THR A 215 -18.96 -8.27 4.18
N ILE A 216 -17.71 -8.29 3.73
CA ILE A 216 -17.07 -7.18 3.02
C ILE A 216 -17.89 -6.69 1.81
N PRO A 217 -18.38 -7.54 0.87
CA PRO A 217 -19.13 -7.05 -0.28
C PRO A 217 -20.43 -6.33 0.10
N THR A 218 -21.12 -6.81 1.14
CA THR A 218 -22.33 -6.15 1.65
C THR A 218 -21.98 -4.80 2.30
N SER A 219 -20.91 -4.77 3.08
CA SER A 219 -20.43 -3.53 3.71
C SER A 219 -20.10 -2.45 2.67
N LYS A 220 -19.42 -2.83 1.57
CA LYS A 220 -19.12 -1.93 0.45
C LYS A 220 -20.38 -1.39 -0.20
N ARG A 221 -21.37 -2.23 -0.49
CA ARG A 221 -22.66 -1.79 -1.07
C ARG A 221 -23.40 -0.80 -0.17
N ILE A 222 -23.39 -1.02 1.15
CA ILE A 222 -24.02 -0.10 2.11
C ILE A 222 -23.29 1.24 2.11
N LEU A 223 -21.96 1.23 2.22
CA LEU A 223 -21.14 2.43 2.19
C LEU A 223 -21.32 3.20 0.88
N GLU A 224 -21.39 2.50 -0.24
CA GLU A 224 -21.66 3.07 -1.57
C GLU A 224 -23.01 3.80 -1.62
N SER A 225 -24.06 3.16 -1.13
CA SER A 225 -25.39 3.77 -1.10
C SER A 225 -25.46 5.01 -0.20
N LYS A 226 -24.78 4.98 0.95
CA LYS A 226 -24.71 6.12 1.87
C LYS A 226 -23.87 7.24 1.26
N TYR A 227 -22.75 6.92 0.63
CA TYR A 227 -21.91 7.89 -0.07
C TYR A 227 -22.69 8.63 -1.16
N LEU A 228 -23.43 7.91 -2.02
CA LEU A 228 -24.24 8.54 -3.07
C LEU A 228 -25.33 9.45 -2.50
N ALA A 229 -25.99 9.03 -1.42
CA ALA A 229 -27.01 9.84 -0.75
C ALA A 229 -26.42 11.13 -0.15
N THR A 230 -25.30 11.03 0.58
CA THR A 230 -24.63 12.17 1.22
C THR A 230 -23.96 13.10 0.19
N SER A 231 -23.32 12.56 -0.83
CA SER A 231 -22.72 13.33 -1.93
C SER A 231 -23.77 14.17 -2.66
N LYS A 232 -24.95 13.60 -2.95
CA LYS A 232 -26.07 14.34 -3.56
C LYS A 232 -26.57 15.49 -2.67
N LYS A 233 -26.60 15.30 -1.35
CA LYS A 233 -26.92 16.37 -0.40
C LYS A 233 -25.87 17.49 -0.45
N THR A 234 -24.60 17.12 -0.45
CA THR A 234 -23.44 18.05 -0.48
C THR A 234 -23.46 18.96 -1.71
N LEU A 235 -23.87 18.45 -2.87
CA LEU A 235 -23.93 19.21 -4.12
C LEU A 235 -24.98 20.34 -4.09
N ASN A 236 -26.02 20.20 -3.28
CA ASN A 236 -27.14 21.14 -3.21
C ASN A 236 -26.93 22.29 -2.21
N GLU A 237 -25.86 22.25 -1.40
CA GLU A 237 -25.59 23.26 -0.37
C GLU A 237 -24.72 24.40 -0.92
N GLN A 238 -25.35 25.49 -1.37
CA GLN A 238 -24.64 26.73 -1.73
C GLN A 238 -24.32 27.56 -0.49
N HIS A 239 -23.03 27.86 -0.30
CA HIS A 239 -22.57 28.78 0.75
C HIS A 239 -22.31 30.16 0.15
N THR A 240 -23.19 31.11 0.46
CA THR A 240 -23.10 32.51 0.01
C THR A 240 -22.11 33.28 0.90
N GLY A 241 -21.21 34.08 0.30
CA GLY A 241 -20.33 35.01 1.04
C GLY A 241 -18.94 34.51 1.47
N MET A 242 -18.54 33.27 1.14
CA MET A 242 -17.17 32.76 1.37
C MET A 242 -16.27 32.91 0.13
N SER A 243 -14.95 33.08 0.35
CA SER A 243 -13.94 33.02 -0.72
C SER A 243 -13.89 31.64 -1.37
N MET A 244 -13.41 31.55 -2.60
CA MET A 244 -13.31 30.31 -3.38
C MET A 244 -12.46 29.28 -2.65
N VAL A 245 -11.33 29.70 -2.06
CA VAL A 245 -10.46 28.81 -1.29
C VAL A 245 -11.17 28.24 -0.06
N GLU A 246 -11.95 29.05 0.67
CA GLU A 246 -12.65 28.57 1.86
C GLU A 246 -13.81 27.63 1.49
N LYS A 247 -14.56 27.96 0.43
CA LYS A 247 -15.56 27.05 -0.16
C LYS A 247 -14.95 25.71 -0.55
N LEU A 248 -13.83 25.73 -1.26
CA LEU A 248 -13.14 24.53 -1.71
C LEU A 248 -12.55 23.75 -0.53
N ARG A 249 -12.05 24.43 0.49
CA ARG A 249 -11.59 23.80 1.73
C ARG A 249 -12.72 23.07 2.45
N GLN A 250 -13.88 23.70 2.64
CA GLN A 250 -15.04 23.04 3.24
C GLN A 250 -15.52 21.86 2.40
N TYR A 251 -15.54 22.04 1.08
CA TYR A 251 -15.89 20.99 0.13
C TYR A 251 -15.00 19.76 0.24
N VAL A 252 -13.67 19.96 0.14
CA VAL A 252 -12.69 18.88 0.31
C VAL A 252 -12.78 18.27 1.72
N ARG A 253 -13.07 19.08 2.76
CA ARG A 253 -13.23 18.59 4.14
C ARG A 253 -14.40 17.62 4.29
N ARG A 254 -15.54 17.90 3.65
CA ARG A 254 -16.71 17.01 3.64
C ARG A 254 -16.39 15.69 2.95
N TYR A 255 -15.79 15.75 1.76
CA TYR A 255 -15.36 14.55 1.02
C TYR A 255 -14.24 13.78 1.72
N TRP A 256 -13.34 14.45 2.42
CA TRP A 256 -12.29 13.81 3.22
C TRP A 256 -12.88 12.99 4.37
N VAL A 257 -13.89 13.53 5.07
CA VAL A 257 -14.61 12.80 6.11
C VAL A 257 -15.37 11.61 5.52
N MET A 258 -16.07 11.80 4.40
CA MET A 258 -16.75 10.69 3.70
C MET A 258 -15.77 9.59 3.28
N ALA A 259 -14.62 9.95 2.70
CA ALA A 259 -13.65 8.99 2.19
C ALA A 259 -12.94 8.20 3.31
N GLU A 260 -12.53 8.87 4.39
CA GLU A 260 -11.85 8.20 5.52
C GLU A 260 -12.82 7.35 6.34
N SER A 261 -14.03 7.85 6.62
CA SER A 261 -15.03 7.07 7.37
C SER A 261 -15.63 5.94 6.54
N GLY A 262 -15.78 6.14 5.23
CA GLY A 262 -16.25 5.16 4.27
C GLY A 262 -15.19 4.20 3.75
N ASN A 263 -13.94 4.28 4.22
CA ASN A 263 -12.90 3.35 3.79
C ASN A 263 -13.24 1.92 4.27
N PRO A 264 -13.37 0.93 3.36
CA PRO A 264 -13.66 -0.45 3.73
C PRO A 264 -12.65 -1.07 4.72
N GLN A 265 -11.36 -0.72 4.62
CA GLN A 265 -10.34 -1.19 5.58
C GLN A 265 -10.55 -0.60 6.98
N PHE A 266 -10.97 0.66 7.08
CA PHE A 266 -11.29 1.29 8.37
C PHE A 266 -12.49 0.60 9.01
N VAL A 267 -13.56 0.40 8.24
CA VAL A 267 -14.75 -0.34 8.68
C VAL A 267 -14.38 -1.75 9.15
N MET A 268 -13.54 -2.44 8.39
CA MET A 268 -13.04 -3.77 8.74
C MET A 268 -12.21 -3.77 10.02
N ALA A 269 -11.28 -2.82 10.17
CA ALA A 269 -10.45 -2.69 11.37
C ALA A 269 -11.25 -2.29 12.63
N SER A 270 -12.40 -1.63 12.44
CA SER A 270 -13.24 -1.15 13.54
C SER A 270 -14.30 -2.16 14.03
N ASN A 271 -14.52 -3.26 13.30
CA ASN A 271 -15.58 -4.22 13.58
C ASN A 271 -15.23 -5.22 14.71
N SER A 272 -16.23 -5.99 15.16
CA SER A 272 -16.07 -6.99 16.22
C SER A 272 -15.12 -8.13 15.86
N LEU A 273 -15.01 -8.49 14.58
CA LEU A 273 -14.12 -9.56 14.09
C LEU A 273 -12.66 -9.17 14.21
N SER A 274 -12.30 -7.96 13.78
CA SER A 274 -10.93 -7.45 13.91
C SER A 274 -10.55 -7.27 15.37
N ASN A 275 -11.47 -6.81 16.22
CA ASN A 275 -11.25 -6.74 17.67
C ASN A 275 -10.95 -8.13 18.27
N ALA A 276 -11.75 -9.15 17.94
CA ALA A 276 -11.52 -10.52 18.42
C ALA A 276 -10.18 -11.08 17.92
N SER A 277 -9.82 -10.83 16.66
CA SER A 277 -8.53 -11.23 16.10
C SER A 277 -7.35 -10.60 16.85
N GLY A 278 -7.48 -9.34 17.29
CA GLY A 278 -6.46 -8.66 18.09
C GLY A 278 -6.29 -9.28 19.47
N ILE A 279 -7.37 -9.70 20.13
CA ILE A 279 -7.30 -10.41 21.43
C ILE A 279 -6.62 -11.77 21.24
N ILE A 280 -6.98 -12.51 20.20
CA ILE A 280 -6.33 -13.78 19.85
C ILE A 280 -4.83 -13.58 19.62
N CYS A 281 -4.42 -12.47 18.98
CA CYS A 281 -3.01 -12.13 18.81
C CYS A 281 -2.30 -11.85 20.13
N VAL A 282 -2.93 -11.12 21.06
CA VAL A 282 -2.37 -10.87 22.40
C VAL A 282 -2.20 -12.19 23.15
N VAL A 283 -3.20 -13.08 23.13
CA VAL A 283 -3.11 -14.41 23.74
C VAL A 283 -1.98 -15.22 23.10
N SER A 284 -1.87 -15.18 21.77
CA SER A 284 -0.81 -15.88 21.02
C SER A 284 0.59 -15.38 21.39
N LEU A 285 0.77 -14.05 21.50
CA LEU A 285 2.02 -13.41 21.92
C LEU A 285 2.38 -13.80 23.35
N VAL A 286 1.47 -13.60 24.29
CA VAL A 286 1.70 -13.87 25.72
C VAL A 286 2.07 -15.33 25.92
N THR A 287 1.32 -16.24 25.32
CA THR A 287 1.59 -17.68 25.36
C THR A 287 2.98 -18.01 24.84
N TYR A 288 3.39 -17.40 23.71
CA TYR A 288 4.69 -17.67 23.12
C TYR A 288 5.85 -17.08 23.92
N VAL A 289 5.68 -15.87 24.46
CA VAL A 289 6.69 -15.22 25.32
C VAL A 289 6.93 -16.04 26.58
N PHE A 290 5.87 -16.51 27.25
CA PHE A 290 6.02 -17.41 28.40
C PHE A 290 6.80 -18.67 28.05
N ARG A 291 6.58 -19.26 26.87
CA ARG A 291 7.33 -20.44 26.39
C ARG A 291 8.80 -20.15 26.20
N VAL A 292 9.13 -19.05 25.55
CA VAL A 292 10.53 -18.64 25.32
C VAL A 292 11.20 -18.35 26.66
N LEU A 293 10.52 -17.71 27.61
CA LEU A 293 11.03 -17.47 28.96
C LEU A 293 11.24 -18.76 29.75
N ASP A 294 10.35 -19.76 29.65
CA ASP A 294 10.55 -21.05 30.31
C ASP A 294 11.80 -21.79 29.78
N ILE A 295 12.09 -21.66 28.48
CA ILE A 295 13.24 -22.32 27.83
C ILE A 295 14.57 -21.61 28.16
N PHE A 296 14.59 -20.27 28.18
CA PHE A 296 15.83 -19.48 28.33
C PHE A 296 16.02 -18.83 29.72
N GLY A 297 14.98 -18.77 30.55
CA GLY A 297 14.90 -17.91 31.74
C GLY A 297 15.10 -18.61 33.09
N ILE A 298 15.38 -19.91 33.13
CA ILE A 298 15.73 -20.60 34.38
C ILE A 298 17.25 -20.47 34.62
N PRO A 299 17.72 -19.76 35.67
CA PRO A 299 19.10 -19.89 36.10
C PRO A 299 19.37 -21.34 36.49
N ALA A 300 20.43 -21.91 35.93
CA ALA A 300 20.82 -23.34 35.99
C ALA A 300 20.95 -23.98 37.39
N ASN A 301 20.68 -23.23 38.46
CA ASN A 301 20.95 -23.66 39.83
C ASN A 301 19.80 -24.43 40.50
N GLU A 302 18.56 -24.35 40.03
CA GLU A 302 17.42 -25.06 40.67
C GLU A 302 16.94 -26.31 39.91
N TYR A 303 17.31 -26.45 38.64
CA TYR A 303 16.93 -27.61 37.82
C TYR A 303 17.81 -28.86 38.04
N LYS A 304 18.94 -28.69 38.74
CA LYS A 304 19.92 -29.76 38.98
C LYS A 304 19.41 -30.89 39.88
N SER A 305 18.30 -30.68 40.60
CA SER A 305 17.82 -31.65 41.60
C SER A 305 16.77 -32.66 41.12
N LYS A 306 16.07 -32.44 39.99
CA LYS A 306 14.93 -33.32 39.63
C LYS A 306 15.15 -34.19 38.38
N TYR A 307 16.17 -33.89 37.57
CA TYR A 307 16.42 -34.62 36.31
C TYR A 307 17.85 -35.19 36.19
N LEU A 308 18.69 -35.00 37.21
CA LEU A 308 20.08 -35.44 37.24
C LEU A 308 20.25 -36.86 37.83
N TYR A 309 19.42 -37.82 37.43
CA TYR A 309 19.69 -39.24 37.70
C TYR A 309 19.79 -40.10 36.42
N GLN A 310 19.61 -39.51 35.23
CA GLN A 310 19.63 -40.26 33.97
C GLN A 310 20.50 -39.66 32.85
N THR A 311 21.56 -38.92 33.20
CA THR A 311 22.51 -38.37 32.19
C THR A 311 23.98 -38.43 32.60
N LYS A 312 24.36 -39.24 33.60
CA LYS A 312 25.74 -39.29 34.10
C LYS A 312 26.70 -40.20 33.31
N TYR A 313 26.30 -40.75 32.16
CA TYR A 313 27.18 -41.54 31.28
C TYR A 313 27.21 -41.03 29.83
N GLN A 314 26.86 -39.76 29.61
CA GLN A 314 26.82 -39.14 28.28
C GLN A 314 27.22 -37.67 28.36
N SER A 315 28.37 -37.38 28.99
CA SER A 315 28.76 -35.99 29.29
C SER A 315 30.11 -35.55 28.71
N GLU A 316 30.68 -36.24 27.71
CA GLU A 316 31.97 -35.77 27.18
C GLU A 316 32.16 -35.86 25.66
N TYR A 317 31.12 -36.15 24.88
CA TYR A 317 31.10 -35.87 23.45
C TYR A 317 29.66 -35.59 23.03
N GLN A 318 29.43 -34.48 22.31
CA GLN A 318 28.16 -34.10 21.65
C GLN A 318 27.18 -33.18 22.41
N SER A 319 27.65 -31.98 22.78
CA SER A 319 26.83 -30.81 23.13
C SER A 319 26.50 -29.93 21.91
N GLY A 320 25.76 -30.47 20.93
CA GLY A 320 25.38 -29.72 19.72
C GLY A 320 24.06 -30.20 19.14
N PHE A 321 23.03 -29.34 19.24
CA PHE A 321 21.83 -29.27 18.41
C PHE A 321 21.56 -30.48 17.48
N ARG A 322 20.89 -31.52 17.98
CA ARG A 322 20.47 -32.68 17.18
C ARG A 322 19.17 -32.38 16.42
N SER A 323 19.18 -31.30 15.63
CA SER A 323 18.10 -30.92 14.70
C SER A 323 18.55 -31.19 13.27
N GLU A 324 17.69 -31.76 12.43
CA GLU A 324 17.98 -31.90 10.99
C GLU A 324 18.23 -30.54 10.31
N TYR A 325 17.67 -29.47 10.88
CA TYR A 325 17.88 -28.09 10.45
C TYR A 325 19.17 -27.46 11.02
N LYS A 326 19.92 -28.16 11.88
CA LYS A 326 21.18 -27.70 12.52
C LYS A 326 21.03 -26.29 13.11
N TRP A 327 21.99 -25.38 12.87
CA TRP A 327 21.93 -23.99 13.37
C TRP A 327 20.76 -23.18 12.80
N SER A 328 20.22 -23.58 11.64
CA SER A 328 19.18 -22.80 10.96
C SER A 328 17.87 -22.82 11.76
N MET A 329 17.65 -23.83 12.60
CA MET A 329 16.51 -23.88 13.52
C MET A 329 16.50 -22.70 14.50
N VAL A 330 17.66 -22.34 15.05
CA VAL A 330 17.80 -21.18 15.96
C VAL A 330 17.50 -19.88 15.22
N VAL A 331 17.97 -19.78 13.96
CA VAL A 331 17.70 -18.61 13.10
C VAL A 331 16.20 -18.47 12.85
N ILE A 332 15.49 -19.56 12.56
CA ILE A 332 14.02 -19.56 12.40
C ILE A 332 13.35 -19.11 13.69
N LEU A 333 13.70 -19.72 14.83
CA LEU A 333 13.13 -19.41 16.14
C LEU A 333 13.23 -17.92 16.47
N VAL A 334 14.43 -17.34 16.35
CA VAL A 334 14.69 -15.91 16.64
C VAL A 334 13.94 -15.02 15.66
N THR A 335 13.99 -15.33 14.36
CA THR A 335 13.33 -14.52 13.33
C THR A 335 11.82 -14.48 13.53
N GLN A 336 11.19 -15.64 13.70
CA GLN A 336 9.74 -15.71 13.90
C GLN A 336 9.32 -15.15 15.26
N PHE A 337 10.15 -15.22 16.29
CA PHE A 337 9.89 -14.52 17.56
C PHE A 337 9.85 -13.00 17.39
N ILE A 338 10.83 -12.42 16.69
CA ILE A 338 10.79 -11.00 16.33
C ILE A 338 9.50 -10.70 15.56
N GLY A 339 9.12 -11.57 14.63
CA GLY A 339 7.90 -11.40 13.85
C GLY A 339 6.61 -11.48 14.66
N VAL A 340 6.53 -12.36 15.66
CA VAL A 340 5.39 -12.43 16.59
C VAL A 340 5.29 -11.13 17.40
N VAL A 341 6.41 -10.64 17.94
CA VAL A 341 6.44 -9.39 18.71
C VAL A 341 6.04 -8.20 17.84
N VAL A 342 6.71 -7.97 16.71
CA VAL A 342 6.44 -6.85 15.81
C VAL A 342 5.03 -6.94 15.23
N GLY A 343 4.63 -8.09 14.70
CA GLY A 343 3.34 -8.28 14.07
C GLY A 343 2.16 -8.19 15.05
N SER A 344 2.36 -8.47 16.35
CA SER A 344 1.28 -8.35 17.34
C SER A 344 0.85 -6.89 17.60
N ILE A 345 1.71 -5.91 17.31
CA ILE A 345 1.46 -4.50 17.60
C ILE A 345 0.21 -4.00 16.86
N ALA A 346 0.11 -4.21 15.55
CA ALA A 346 -0.97 -3.64 14.74
C ALA A 346 -2.37 -4.18 15.13
N PRO A 347 -2.57 -5.51 15.22
CA PRO A 347 -3.84 -6.09 15.68
C PRO A 347 -4.21 -5.67 17.11
N THR A 348 -3.22 -5.55 18.00
CA THR A 348 -3.43 -5.07 19.36
C THR A 348 -3.96 -3.64 19.36
N PHE A 349 -3.31 -2.73 18.63
CA PHE A 349 -3.77 -1.34 18.52
C PHE A 349 -5.16 -1.22 17.89
N ARG A 350 -5.49 -1.99 16.84
CA ARG A 350 -6.85 -2.05 16.26
C ARG A 350 -7.88 -2.43 17.33
N CYS A 351 -7.54 -3.42 18.15
CA CYS A 351 -8.32 -3.83 19.30
C CYS A 351 -8.33 -2.80 20.45
N PHE A 352 -7.64 -1.66 20.37
CA PHE A 352 -7.71 -0.59 21.38
C PHE A 352 -8.21 0.75 20.85
N THR A 353 -8.07 1.06 19.56
CA THR A 353 -8.50 2.35 18.97
C THR A 353 -10.00 2.60 19.04
N VAL A 354 -10.83 1.57 18.85
CA VAL A 354 -12.30 1.64 18.96
C VAL A 354 -12.78 1.94 20.39
N PHE A 355 -11.90 1.89 21.40
CA PHE A 355 -12.25 1.94 22.83
C PHE A 355 -12.54 3.35 23.32
N ARG A 356 -12.11 4.39 22.62
CA ARG A 356 -12.21 5.75 23.14
C ARG A 356 -13.67 6.23 23.39
N PHE A 357 -14.71 5.43 23.08
CA PHE A 357 -16.10 5.91 23.05
C PHE A 357 -17.21 5.00 23.60
N LYS A 358 -17.01 3.68 23.80
CA LYS A 358 -18.10 2.77 24.22
C LYS A 358 -18.22 2.51 25.74
N LEU A 359 -17.58 3.33 26.58
CA LEU A 359 -17.53 3.09 28.03
C LEU A 359 -18.86 3.41 28.76
N LEU A 360 -19.85 4.03 28.10
CA LEU A 360 -21.01 4.62 28.78
C LEU A 360 -22.36 3.92 28.54
N THR A 361 -22.46 2.99 27.58
CA THR A 361 -23.74 2.29 27.31
C THR A 361 -23.66 0.82 27.74
N TRP A 362 -24.10 0.56 28.97
CA TRP A 362 -24.21 -0.76 29.62
C TRP A 362 -25.37 -1.61 29.07
N ASP A 363 -25.52 -1.67 27.77
CA ASP A 363 -26.64 -2.41 27.18
C ASP A 363 -26.17 -3.80 26.71
N HIS A 364 -26.04 -4.71 27.68
CA HIS A 364 -25.51 -6.07 27.48
C HIS A 364 -26.29 -6.88 26.42
N PHE A 365 -27.53 -6.52 26.12
CA PHE A 365 -28.38 -7.21 25.14
C PHE A 365 -28.00 -6.94 23.68
N LEU A 366 -27.31 -5.83 23.38
CA LEU A 366 -26.82 -5.51 22.03
C LEU A 366 -25.75 -6.49 21.51
N VAL A 367 -25.10 -7.23 22.41
CA VAL A 367 -24.02 -8.19 22.09
C VAL A 367 -24.55 -9.42 21.34
N PHE A 368 -25.76 -9.88 21.66
CA PHE A 368 -26.39 -11.04 21.01
C PHE A 368 -27.15 -10.69 19.72
N LYS A 369 -27.41 -9.40 19.50
CA LYS A 369 -28.07 -8.92 18.28
C LYS A 369 -27.11 -9.02 17.10
N VAL A 370 -27.44 -9.84 16.11
CA VAL A 370 -26.72 -9.89 14.83
C VAL A 370 -27.42 -8.97 13.83
N GLU A 371 -26.73 -7.92 13.41
CA GLU A 371 -27.23 -6.98 12.40
C GLU A 371 -27.46 -7.67 11.05
N LYS A 372 -28.48 -7.23 10.30
CA LYS A 372 -28.89 -7.88 9.03
C LYS A 372 -27.75 -7.94 8.01
N TYR A 373 -26.86 -6.94 7.98
CA TYR A 373 -25.78 -6.87 6.99
C TYR A 373 -24.78 -8.03 7.09
N TRP A 374 -24.59 -8.63 8.27
CA TRP A 374 -23.68 -9.77 8.48
C TRP A 374 -24.08 -11.03 7.70
N THR A 375 -25.38 -11.18 7.42
CA THR A 375 -25.94 -12.39 6.80
C THR A 375 -26.59 -12.12 5.44
N LYS A 376 -26.75 -10.86 5.05
CA LYS A 376 -27.46 -10.45 3.83
C LYS A 376 -26.96 -11.16 2.58
N MET A 377 -25.64 -11.21 2.36
CA MET A 377 -25.08 -11.88 1.18
C MET A 377 -25.40 -13.38 1.12
N LEU A 378 -25.42 -14.06 2.27
CA LEU A 378 -25.77 -15.48 2.33
C LEU A 378 -27.25 -15.73 2.02
N TYR A 379 -28.13 -14.82 2.45
CA TYR A 379 -29.55 -14.85 2.07
C TYR A 379 -29.72 -14.59 0.56
N GLU A 380 -29.05 -13.59 0.00
CA GLU A 380 -29.06 -13.32 -1.45
C GLU A 380 -28.57 -14.54 -2.26
N TRP A 381 -27.48 -15.18 -1.83
CA TRP A 381 -26.98 -16.40 -2.47
C TRP A 381 -27.97 -17.56 -2.36
N LYS A 382 -28.71 -17.66 -1.26
CA LYS A 382 -29.72 -18.69 -1.03
C LYS A 382 -30.92 -18.49 -1.96
N GLU A 383 -31.33 -17.25 -2.18
CA GLU A 383 -32.46 -16.88 -3.05
C GLU A 383 -32.11 -16.96 -4.54
N ASN A 384 -30.87 -16.67 -4.93
CA ASN A 384 -30.43 -16.70 -6.33
C ASN A 384 -30.55 -18.11 -6.94
N ARG A 385 -31.25 -18.21 -8.07
CA ARG A 385 -31.25 -19.45 -8.88
C ARG A 385 -29.93 -19.58 -9.63
N LEU A 386 -29.31 -20.75 -9.57
CA LEU A 386 -28.08 -21.01 -10.33
C LEU A 386 -28.39 -21.06 -11.83
N PRO A 387 -27.66 -20.33 -12.68
CA PRO A 387 -27.71 -20.50 -14.13
C PRO A 387 -26.93 -21.77 -14.50
N PHE A 388 -27.53 -22.95 -14.35
CA PHE A 388 -26.91 -24.21 -14.76
C PHE A 388 -27.45 -24.71 -16.10
N LEU A 389 -26.51 -25.06 -16.99
CA LEU A 389 -26.68 -25.78 -18.27
C LEU A 389 -27.04 -27.28 -18.11
N SER A 390 -27.41 -27.75 -16.91
CA SER A 390 -27.70 -29.18 -16.69
C SER A 390 -29.08 -29.57 -17.21
N ASN A 391 -29.13 -30.54 -18.12
CA ASN A 391 -30.35 -31.03 -18.81
C ASN A 391 -31.30 -31.87 -17.94
N GLY A 392 -30.99 -32.18 -16.67
CA GLY A 392 -31.80 -33.04 -15.81
C GLY A 392 -32.63 -32.31 -14.73
N ARG A 393 -33.95 -32.57 -14.67
CA ARG A 393 -34.85 -31.99 -13.64
C ARG A 393 -34.51 -32.46 -12.21
N ARG A 394 -34.15 -33.74 -12.05
CA ARG A 394 -33.88 -34.38 -10.75
C ARG A 394 -32.54 -33.97 -10.15
N THR A 395 -31.49 -33.89 -10.97
CA THR A 395 -30.16 -33.41 -10.56
C THR A 395 -30.20 -31.93 -10.17
N ARG A 396 -30.92 -31.11 -10.93
CA ARG A 396 -31.14 -29.68 -10.59
C ARG A 396 -31.85 -29.50 -9.25
N ALA A 397 -32.89 -30.28 -8.98
CA ALA A 397 -33.60 -30.24 -7.70
C ALA A 397 -32.71 -30.66 -6.53
N PHE A 398 -31.91 -31.72 -6.71
CA PHE A 398 -30.97 -32.19 -5.68
C PHE A 398 -29.87 -31.15 -5.39
N VAL A 399 -29.24 -30.59 -6.41
CA VAL A 399 -28.20 -29.53 -6.25
C VAL A 399 -28.77 -28.29 -5.57
N GLN A 400 -29.98 -27.86 -5.93
CA GLN A 400 -30.63 -26.72 -5.29
C GLN A 400 -30.98 -27.02 -3.82
N SER A 401 -31.43 -28.24 -3.52
CA SER A 401 -31.69 -28.67 -2.14
C SER A 401 -30.40 -28.67 -1.32
N LEU A 402 -29.33 -29.27 -1.83
CA LEU A 402 -28.02 -29.29 -1.17
C LEU A 402 -27.47 -27.88 -0.94
N LYS A 403 -27.52 -27.01 -1.96
CA LYS A 403 -27.16 -25.59 -1.85
C LYS A 403 -27.93 -24.91 -0.72
N ASN A 404 -29.24 -25.11 -0.65
CA ASN A 404 -30.08 -24.47 0.37
C ASN A 404 -29.72 -24.94 1.78
N HIS A 405 -29.42 -26.23 1.96
CA HIS A 405 -28.95 -26.77 3.24
C HIS A 405 -27.58 -26.21 3.63
N ILE A 406 -26.61 -26.21 2.72
CA ILE A 406 -25.27 -25.64 2.95
C ILE A 406 -25.36 -24.16 3.34
N LEU A 407 -26.10 -23.35 2.56
CA LEU A 407 -26.24 -21.93 2.85
C LEU A 407 -27.00 -21.67 4.15
N SER A 408 -27.98 -22.50 4.51
CA SER A 408 -28.66 -22.39 5.80
C SER A 408 -27.71 -22.64 6.96
N LEU A 409 -26.83 -23.63 6.83
CA LEU A 409 -25.79 -23.92 7.82
C LEU A 409 -24.77 -22.78 7.89
N CYS A 410 -24.33 -22.23 6.75
CA CYS A 410 -23.44 -21.07 6.70
C CYS A 410 -24.06 -19.84 7.37
N ILE A 411 -25.37 -19.60 7.23
CA ILE A 411 -26.05 -18.48 7.91
C ILE A 411 -26.01 -18.66 9.44
N ILE A 412 -26.25 -19.87 9.93
CA ILE A 412 -26.19 -20.18 11.36
C ILE A 412 -24.75 -19.99 11.86
N LEU A 413 -23.77 -20.56 11.16
CA LEU A 413 -22.34 -20.40 11.50
C LEU A 413 -21.92 -18.94 11.51
N GLN A 414 -22.31 -18.15 10.51
CA GLN A 414 -22.00 -16.72 10.43
C GLN A 414 -22.54 -15.96 11.63
N LYS A 415 -23.78 -16.25 12.06
CA LYS A 415 -24.36 -15.65 13.28
C LYS A 415 -23.57 -16.05 14.53
N VAL A 416 -23.25 -17.34 14.67
CA VAL A 416 -22.48 -17.85 15.82
C VAL A 416 -21.11 -17.18 15.88
N VAL A 417 -20.37 -17.12 14.77
CA VAL A 417 -19.04 -16.48 14.70
C VAL A 417 -19.12 -15.01 15.10
N VAL A 418 -20.09 -14.26 14.57
CA VAL A 418 -20.25 -12.83 14.90
C VAL A 418 -20.55 -12.63 16.39
N VAL A 419 -21.45 -13.42 16.97
CA VAL A 419 -21.78 -13.35 18.40
C VAL A 419 -20.55 -13.72 19.23
N SER A 420 -19.87 -14.83 18.93
CA SER A 420 -18.62 -15.23 19.60
C SER A 420 -17.56 -14.13 19.55
N CYS A 421 -17.38 -13.47 18.39
CA CYS A 421 -16.44 -12.35 18.27
C CYS A 421 -16.85 -11.15 19.11
N LYS A 422 -18.15 -10.80 19.16
CA LYS A 422 -18.66 -9.73 20.03
C LYS A 422 -18.41 -10.07 21.51
N MET A 423 -18.61 -11.32 21.92
CA MET A 423 -18.33 -11.81 23.28
C MET A 423 -16.83 -11.74 23.62
N ILE A 424 -15.96 -12.21 22.73
CA ILE A 424 -14.50 -12.09 22.90
C ILE A 424 -14.12 -10.62 23.03
N GLY A 425 -14.75 -9.74 22.24
CA GLY A 425 -14.58 -8.30 22.33
C GLY A 425 -14.91 -7.69 23.70
N LEU A 426 -15.75 -8.32 24.53
CA LEU A 426 -16.04 -7.86 25.90
C LEU A 426 -14.86 -8.10 26.86
N ILE A 427 -14.01 -9.10 26.60
CA ILE A 427 -12.81 -9.39 27.42
C ILE A 427 -11.89 -8.16 27.48
N ARG A 428 -11.86 -7.36 26.40
CA ARG A 428 -11.17 -6.06 26.34
C ARG A 428 -11.61 -5.10 27.44
N ILE A 429 -12.92 -5.02 27.74
CA ILE A 429 -13.46 -4.11 28.75
C ILE A 429 -12.92 -4.51 30.12
N VAL A 430 -12.90 -5.82 30.41
CA VAL A 430 -12.33 -6.37 31.64
C VAL A 430 -10.82 -6.11 31.73
N LEU A 431 -10.07 -6.37 30.66
CA LEU A 431 -8.62 -6.07 30.58
C LEU A 431 -8.30 -4.60 30.87
N ILE A 432 -9.09 -3.68 30.32
CA ILE A 432 -8.86 -2.24 30.53
C ILE A 432 -9.28 -1.83 31.95
N ILE A 433 -10.37 -2.36 32.50
CA ILE A 433 -10.73 -2.14 33.90
C ILE A 433 -9.59 -2.61 34.81
N VAL A 434 -9.03 -3.81 34.56
CA VAL A 434 -7.88 -4.33 35.31
C VAL A 434 -6.67 -3.42 35.19
N VAL A 435 -6.29 -2.99 33.97
CA VAL A 435 -5.17 -2.05 33.77
C VAL A 435 -5.44 -0.69 34.43
N MET A 436 -6.67 -0.19 34.39
CA MET A 436 -7.08 1.07 35.04
C MET A 436 -7.08 0.97 36.57
N CYS A 437 -7.47 -0.18 37.12
CA CYS A 437 -7.39 -0.49 38.55
C CYS A 437 -5.92 -0.64 39.01
N CYS A 438 -5.07 -1.31 38.22
CA CYS A 438 -3.64 -1.46 38.51
C CYS A 438 -2.87 -0.14 38.32
N SER A 439 -3.23 0.69 37.33
CA SER A 439 -2.60 2.00 37.05
C SER A 439 -3.11 3.15 37.92
N TYR A 440 -4.00 2.89 38.88
CA TYR A 440 -4.27 3.83 39.97
C TYR A 440 -2.99 4.14 40.77
N CYS A 441 -1.96 3.30 40.66
CA CYS A 441 -0.60 3.53 41.18
C CYS A 441 0.26 4.50 40.33
N TRP A 442 -0.15 4.87 39.11
CA TRP A 442 0.65 5.71 38.19
C TRP A 442 -0.14 6.93 37.66
N ARG A 443 -0.43 7.88 38.55
CA ARG A 443 -1.21 9.10 38.28
C ARG A 443 -0.65 10.01 37.17
N SER A 444 0.63 9.88 36.81
CA SER A 444 1.36 10.77 35.90
C SER A 444 1.00 10.64 34.40
N LEU A 445 0.60 9.45 33.93
CA LEU A 445 0.33 9.24 32.49
C LEU A 445 -1.06 9.74 32.05
N LYS A 446 -1.98 9.91 33.01
CA LYS A 446 -3.39 10.27 32.80
C LYS A 446 -3.56 11.66 32.15
N THR A 447 -2.68 12.60 32.49
CA THR A 447 -2.70 13.99 32.01
C THR A 447 -2.08 14.18 30.62
N ARG A 448 -1.31 13.21 30.09
CA ARG A 448 -0.76 13.29 28.71
C ARG A 448 -1.61 12.58 27.65
N LEU A 449 -2.39 11.57 28.03
CA LEU A 449 -3.16 10.77 27.07
C LEU A 449 -4.61 11.27 26.83
N PHE A 450 -5.18 12.03 27.77
CA PHE A 450 -6.60 12.39 27.76
C PHE A 450 -6.93 13.89 27.67
N THR A 451 -5.95 14.78 27.78
CA THR A 451 -6.18 16.23 27.63
C THR A 451 -5.46 16.79 26.41
N THR A 452 -6.14 16.76 25.27
CA THR A 452 -5.97 17.79 24.23
C THR A 452 -7.27 18.57 24.13
N ARG A 453 -7.44 19.51 25.07
CA ARG A 453 -8.43 20.58 24.95
C ARG A 453 -7.77 21.65 24.09
N ILE A 454 -8.11 21.68 22.81
CA ILE A 454 -7.83 22.83 21.94
C ILE A 454 -9.18 23.23 21.33
N ALA A 455 -9.55 24.48 21.61
CA ALA A 455 -10.80 25.11 21.25
C ALA A 455 -10.98 25.16 19.73
N SER A 456 -12.00 24.45 19.25
CA SER A 456 -12.69 24.73 18.00
C SER A 456 -14.17 24.82 18.37
N SER A 457 -14.89 25.79 17.81
CA SER A 457 -16.32 26.01 18.08
C SER A 457 -17.10 24.71 17.89
N ALA A 458 -18.01 24.41 18.84
CA ALA A 458 -18.80 23.19 18.84
C ALA A 458 -19.72 23.04 17.60
N ASP A 459 -20.08 24.16 16.95
CA ASP A 459 -20.91 24.18 15.74
C ASP A 459 -20.23 23.56 14.51
N ASP A 460 -18.92 23.76 14.36
CA ASP A 460 -18.13 23.31 13.19
C ASP A 460 -18.03 21.78 13.11
N ILE A 461 -18.17 21.10 14.25
CA ILE A 461 -18.08 19.64 14.38
C ILE A 461 -19.45 18.99 14.17
N LYS A 462 -20.52 19.69 14.59
CA LYS A 462 -21.89 19.21 14.43
C LYS A 462 -22.29 19.15 12.95
N ASP A 463 -21.90 20.15 12.15
CA ASP A 463 -22.10 20.16 10.69
C ASP A 463 -21.40 18.97 10.01
N LEU A 464 -20.20 18.62 10.46
CA LEU A 464 -19.38 17.59 9.82
C LEU A 464 -19.80 16.15 10.18
N SER A 465 -20.59 15.98 11.25
CA SER A 465 -21.07 14.68 11.72
C SER A 465 -22.04 14.00 10.75
N GLU A 466 -22.79 14.79 9.96
CA GLU A 466 -23.73 14.30 8.96
C GLU A 466 -23.04 13.68 7.74
N TYR A 467 -21.75 13.97 7.55
CA TYR A 467 -20.93 13.48 6.43
C TYR A 467 -20.20 12.17 6.74
N VAL A 468 -20.42 11.59 7.93
CA VAL A 468 -19.76 10.35 8.34
C VAL A 468 -20.49 9.13 7.78
N LEU A 469 -19.78 8.31 7.02
CA LEU A 469 -20.31 7.05 6.49
C LEU A 469 -20.10 5.92 7.49
N GLN A 470 -21.11 5.66 8.32
CA GLN A 470 -21.13 4.51 9.23
C GLN A 470 -22.09 3.42 8.75
N ILE A 471 -21.75 2.16 8.98
CA ILE A 471 -22.67 1.03 8.71
C ILE A 471 -23.78 0.93 9.77
N GLN A 472 -23.53 1.44 10.97
CA GLN A 472 -24.45 1.43 12.11
C GLN A 472 -24.70 2.88 12.54
N ASP A 473 -25.96 3.27 12.74
CA ASP A 473 -26.34 4.66 13.01
C ASP A 473 -26.11 5.11 14.47
N GLU A 474 -25.11 4.55 15.17
CA GLU A 474 -24.79 4.92 16.56
C GLU A 474 -24.05 6.28 16.59
N MET A 475 -24.84 7.34 16.81
CA MET A 475 -24.49 8.78 16.77
C MET A 475 -23.24 9.18 17.59
N GLU A 476 -22.92 8.48 18.68
CA GLU A 476 -21.87 8.88 19.64
C GLU A 476 -20.43 8.60 19.15
N PHE A 477 -20.28 7.76 18.12
CA PHE A 477 -19.00 7.40 17.51
C PHE A 477 -18.40 8.51 16.62
N ALA A 478 -19.21 9.50 16.22
CA ALA A 478 -18.87 10.44 15.16
C ALA A 478 -17.91 11.56 15.61
N GLU A 479 -18.12 12.20 16.77
CA GLU A 479 -17.57 13.54 17.00
C GLU A 479 -16.03 13.60 17.10
N MET A 480 -15.43 12.78 17.96
CA MET A 480 -13.97 12.77 18.12
C MET A 480 -13.24 12.07 16.96
N THR A 481 -13.88 11.10 16.30
CA THR A 481 -13.35 10.44 15.09
C THR A 481 -13.31 11.44 13.94
N VAL A 482 -14.40 12.18 13.73
CA VAL A 482 -14.50 13.30 12.77
C VAL A 482 -13.47 14.38 13.08
N LYS A 483 -13.30 14.76 14.36
CA LYS A 483 -12.26 15.72 14.76
C LYS A 483 -10.85 15.20 14.43
N GLY A 484 -10.59 13.91 14.66
CA GLY A 484 -9.32 13.26 14.30
C GLY A 484 -9.05 13.28 12.79
N ILE A 485 -10.06 12.96 11.99
CA ILE A 485 -10.03 12.95 10.52
C ILE A 485 -9.88 14.38 9.97
N SER A 486 -10.66 15.34 10.45
CA SER A 486 -10.55 16.74 10.05
C SER A 486 -9.16 17.32 10.39
N ASN A 487 -8.61 16.97 11.56
CA ASN A 487 -7.26 17.37 11.93
C ASN A 487 -6.18 16.71 11.08
N SER A 488 -6.41 15.53 10.48
CA SER A 488 -5.45 14.92 9.55
C SER A 488 -5.37 15.70 8.25
N MET A 489 -6.50 16.12 7.68
CA MET A 489 -6.56 17.00 6.51
C MET A 489 -5.81 18.31 6.74
N ASN A 490 -6.12 19.02 7.83
CA ASN A 490 -5.48 20.31 8.15
C ASN A 490 -3.96 20.18 8.28
N ARG A 491 -3.48 19.07 8.85
CA ARG A 491 -2.04 18.78 8.93
C ARG A 491 -1.43 18.51 7.56
N LEU A 492 -2.15 17.79 6.69
CA LEU A 492 -1.71 17.49 5.34
C LEU A 492 -1.59 18.78 4.51
N ILE A 493 -2.59 19.65 4.55
CA ILE A 493 -2.54 20.98 3.94
C ILE A 493 -1.34 21.77 4.49
N ARG A 494 -1.20 21.87 5.82
CA ARG A 494 -0.08 22.61 6.43
C ARG A 494 1.29 22.08 6.00
N LYS A 495 1.45 20.76 5.90
CA LYS A 495 2.71 20.14 5.47
C LYS A 495 3.04 20.52 4.02
N VAL A 496 2.04 20.49 3.16
CA VAL A 496 2.18 20.76 1.74
C VAL A 496 2.40 22.25 1.46
N ASN A 497 1.77 23.13 2.24
CA ASN A 497 2.00 24.58 2.14
C ASN A 497 3.45 24.98 2.45
N MET A 498 4.22 24.15 3.16
CA MET A 498 5.65 24.40 3.41
C MET A 498 6.54 24.13 2.19
N GLU A 499 6.02 23.48 1.14
CA GLU A 499 6.73 23.20 -0.13
C GLU A 499 6.48 24.31 -1.18
N GLN A 500 6.32 25.57 -0.78
CA GLN A 500 5.86 26.68 -1.63
C GLN A 500 6.75 26.96 -2.85
N HIS A 501 6.12 27.21 -4.01
CA HIS A 501 6.78 27.35 -5.31
C HIS A 501 7.00 28.85 -5.63
N ASN A 502 7.97 29.46 -4.93
CA ASN A 502 8.17 30.92 -4.99
C ASN A 502 8.45 31.44 -6.41
N ASP A 503 9.17 30.69 -7.24
CA ASP A 503 9.51 31.10 -8.61
C ASP A 503 8.30 31.10 -9.54
N LEU A 504 7.38 30.13 -9.41
CA LEU A 504 6.11 30.11 -10.15
C LEU A 504 5.22 31.29 -9.73
N LEU A 505 5.13 31.57 -8.42
CA LEU A 505 4.34 32.71 -7.93
C LEU A 505 4.90 34.05 -8.40
N GLU A 506 6.23 34.19 -8.46
CA GLU A 506 6.88 35.37 -9.06
C GLU A 506 6.56 35.50 -10.55
N LEU A 507 6.61 34.39 -11.30
CA LEU A 507 6.21 34.36 -12.71
C LEU A 507 4.76 34.80 -12.90
N LEU A 508 3.83 34.22 -12.13
CA LEU A 508 2.39 34.54 -12.21
C LEU A 508 2.05 36.00 -11.93
N ARG A 509 2.89 36.72 -11.17
CA ARG A 509 2.72 38.16 -10.91
C ARG A 509 3.00 39.05 -12.11
N THR A 510 3.67 38.53 -13.15
CA THR A 510 3.93 39.29 -14.39
C THR A 510 2.68 39.43 -15.26
N SER A 511 1.72 38.52 -15.11
CA SER A 511 0.42 38.58 -15.77
C SER A 511 -0.49 39.58 -15.06
N THR A 512 -0.88 40.64 -15.75
CA THR A 512 -1.95 41.57 -15.32
C THR A 512 -3.31 41.15 -15.88
N ASP A 513 -3.32 40.68 -17.13
CA ASP A 513 -4.51 40.34 -17.92
C ASP A 513 -4.36 38.95 -18.55
N PHE A 514 -5.24 38.56 -19.48
CA PHE A 514 -5.17 37.28 -20.21
C PHE A 514 -4.75 37.44 -21.68
N ASP A 515 -4.25 38.62 -22.05
CA ASP A 515 -3.86 39.00 -23.42
C ASP A 515 -2.90 38.02 -24.09
N GLY A 516 -1.96 37.46 -23.33
CA GLY A 516 -1.00 36.48 -23.85
C GLY A 516 -1.64 35.20 -24.39
N VAL A 517 -2.84 34.85 -23.89
CA VAL A 517 -3.63 33.71 -24.42
C VAL A 517 -4.09 34.00 -25.85
N GLU A 518 -4.45 35.25 -26.16
CA GLU A 518 -4.82 35.65 -27.51
C GLU A 518 -3.59 35.80 -28.42
N LYS A 519 -2.54 36.45 -27.92
CA LYS A 519 -1.40 36.94 -28.72
C LYS A 519 -0.38 35.88 -29.13
N PHE A 520 -0.35 34.69 -28.50
CA PHE A 520 0.70 33.70 -28.79
C PHE A 520 0.62 33.08 -30.19
N ASP A 521 -0.56 33.09 -30.82
CA ASP A 521 -0.80 32.52 -32.15
C ASP A 521 -1.90 33.32 -32.88
N THR A 522 -1.85 33.38 -34.21
CA THR A 522 -2.83 34.12 -35.04
C THR A 522 -3.37 33.27 -36.19
N ASP A 523 -4.61 33.53 -36.60
CA ASP A 523 -5.24 32.86 -37.74
C ASP A 523 -4.67 33.36 -39.09
N GLN A 524 -3.90 34.46 -39.07
CA GLN A 524 -3.19 34.97 -40.24
C GLN A 524 -1.99 34.09 -40.64
N VAL A 525 -1.48 33.26 -39.73
CA VAL A 525 -0.38 32.33 -40.03
C VAL A 525 -0.96 31.00 -40.52
N GLN A 526 -0.73 30.70 -41.79
CA GLN A 526 -1.24 29.46 -42.39
C GLN A 526 -0.52 28.23 -41.83
N SER A 527 -1.30 27.23 -41.40
CA SER A 527 -0.78 25.96 -40.89
C SER A 527 0.01 25.19 -41.95
N LEU A 528 1.10 24.51 -41.55
CA LEU A 528 1.88 23.64 -42.46
C LEU A 528 1.22 22.26 -42.65
N LEU A 529 0.23 21.95 -41.82
CA LEU A 529 -0.48 20.67 -41.78
C LEU A 529 -1.85 20.78 -42.45
N ARG A 530 -2.31 19.67 -43.06
CA ARG A 530 -3.67 19.60 -43.64
C ARG A 530 -4.75 19.53 -42.57
N VAL A 531 -4.44 18.89 -41.44
CA VAL A 531 -5.28 18.83 -40.24
C VAL A 531 -4.47 19.49 -39.13
N GLU A 532 -5.03 20.55 -38.57
CA GLU A 532 -4.42 21.30 -37.48
C GLU A 532 -4.47 20.47 -36.18
N PRO A 533 -3.33 20.28 -35.48
CA PRO A 533 -3.37 19.66 -34.17
C PRO A 533 -4.09 20.58 -33.17
N VAL A 534 -4.86 19.98 -32.26
CA VAL A 534 -5.49 20.71 -31.16
C VAL A 534 -4.44 21.40 -30.30
N ASN A 535 -4.70 22.64 -29.86
CA ASN A 535 -3.83 23.27 -28.86
C ASN A 535 -4.14 22.70 -27.49
N SER A 536 -3.09 22.41 -26.72
CA SER A 536 -3.18 22.17 -25.28
C SER A 536 -2.66 23.39 -24.52
N TRP A 537 -2.80 23.42 -23.20
CA TRP A 537 -2.22 24.50 -22.38
C TRP A 537 -0.69 24.40 -22.35
N SER A 538 -0.16 23.18 -22.17
CA SER A 538 1.27 22.91 -22.05
C SER A 538 2.03 23.18 -23.35
N LEU A 539 1.42 22.97 -24.52
CA LEU A 539 2.07 23.13 -25.81
C LEU A 539 2.64 24.55 -26.06
N PRO A 540 1.84 25.63 -26.03
CA PRO A 540 2.36 26.98 -26.19
C PRO A 540 3.30 27.39 -25.06
N ILE A 541 3.07 26.94 -23.82
CA ILE A 541 3.98 27.22 -22.68
C ILE A 541 5.39 26.70 -22.96
N VAL A 542 5.51 25.44 -23.37
CA VAL A 542 6.81 24.81 -23.64
C VAL A 542 7.47 25.45 -24.86
N THR A 543 6.70 25.74 -25.92
CA THR A 543 7.19 26.41 -27.13
C THR A 543 7.71 27.82 -26.84
N LEU A 544 6.94 28.65 -26.13
CA LEU A 544 7.36 30.00 -25.73
C LEU A 544 8.60 29.96 -24.82
N THR A 545 8.67 28.99 -23.91
CA THR A 545 9.83 28.81 -23.03
C THR A 545 11.08 28.44 -23.82
N CYS A 546 10.96 27.58 -24.82
CA CYS A 546 12.06 27.24 -25.72
C CYS A 546 12.62 28.47 -26.45
N ILE A 547 11.73 29.35 -26.95
CA ILE A 547 12.16 30.62 -27.55
C ILE A 547 12.84 31.50 -26.50
N ALA A 548 12.24 31.66 -25.31
CA ALA A 548 12.77 32.52 -24.25
C ALA A 548 14.17 32.09 -23.76
N VAL A 549 14.40 30.78 -23.62
CA VAL A 549 15.70 30.21 -23.21
C VAL A 549 16.79 30.42 -24.28
N SER A 550 16.38 30.57 -25.55
CA SER A 550 17.27 30.79 -26.69
C SER A 550 17.74 32.24 -26.83
N VAL A 551 17.06 33.19 -26.18
CA VAL A 551 17.35 34.63 -26.28
C VAL A 551 18.73 34.94 -25.64
N PRO A 552 19.68 35.54 -26.38
CA PRO A 552 21.00 35.87 -25.88
C PRO A 552 20.94 37.08 -24.94
N ASN A 553 22.06 37.39 -24.28
CA ASN A 553 22.22 38.57 -23.43
C ASN A 553 21.30 38.67 -22.18
N ILE A 554 20.46 37.66 -21.91
CA ILE A 554 19.68 37.57 -20.66
C ILE A 554 20.53 37.04 -19.51
N ARG A 555 20.36 37.65 -18.32
CA ARG A 555 21.06 37.21 -17.09
C ARG A 555 20.72 35.75 -16.77
N LYS A 556 21.74 34.93 -16.47
CA LYS A 556 21.59 33.48 -16.23
C LYS A 556 20.56 33.15 -15.14
N ASP A 557 20.52 33.96 -14.09
CA ASP A 557 19.61 33.77 -12.96
C ASP A 557 18.14 33.96 -13.38
N ARG A 558 17.84 34.85 -14.32
CA ARG A 558 16.48 35.05 -14.84
C ARG A 558 15.99 33.84 -15.63
N VAL A 559 16.83 33.32 -16.54
CA VAL A 559 16.49 32.12 -17.32
C VAL A 559 16.30 30.91 -16.40
N LYS A 560 17.15 30.76 -15.37
CA LYS A 560 17.01 29.69 -14.38
C LYS A 560 15.72 29.80 -13.55
N ARG A 561 15.34 31.02 -13.13
CA ARG A 561 14.05 31.27 -12.45
C ARG A 561 12.86 30.96 -13.37
N LEU A 562 12.91 31.36 -14.64
CA LEU A 562 11.89 31.03 -15.63
C LEU A 562 11.74 29.51 -15.78
N LEU A 563 12.83 28.78 -16.01
CA LEU A 563 12.79 27.32 -16.16
C LEU A 563 12.19 26.63 -14.92
N LYS A 564 12.59 27.07 -13.72
CA LYS A 564 12.06 26.50 -12.48
C LYS A 564 10.57 26.83 -12.30
N GLY A 565 10.16 28.08 -12.54
CA GLY A 565 8.77 28.49 -12.48
C GLY A 565 7.89 27.80 -13.52
N VAL A 566 8.40 27.59 -14.74
CA VAL A 566 7.69 26.86 -15.80
C VAL A 566 7.59 25.37 -15.46
N GLY A 567 8.66 24.74 -14.97
CA GLY A 567 8.62 23.33 -14.55
C GLY A 567 7.60 23.08 -13.43
N ASP A 568 7.61 23.96 -12.43
CA ASP A 568 6.63 23.99 -11.35
C ASP A 568 5.20 24.18 -11.90
N GLY A 569 5.00 25.13 -12.82
CA GLY A 569 3.71 25.44 -13.45
C GLY A 569 3.17 24.30 -14.31
N LEU A 570 4.02 23.66 -15.11
CA LEU A 570 3.66 22.56 -16.00
C LEU A 570 3.11 21.37 -15.22
N SER A 571 3.57 21.15 -13.98
CA SER A 571 3.01 20.11 -13.12
C SER A 571 1.50 20.31 -12.85
N TYR A 572 1.05 21.55 -12.66
CA TYR A 572 -0.38 21.88 -12.53
C TYR A 572 -1.09 21.86 -13.88
N THR A 573 -0.45 22.35 -14.94
CA THR A 573 -1.01 22.37 -16.29
C THR A 573 -1.33 20.96 -16.78
N HIS A 574 -0.40 20.02 -16.63
CA HIS A 574 -0.64 18.63 -17.01
C HIS A 574 -1.75 17.98 -16.16
N LEU A 575 -1.84 18.31 -14.86
CA LEU A 575 -2.96 17.86 -14.04
C LEU A 575 -4.30 18.37 -14.56
N VAL A 576 -4.38 19.62 -15.02
CA VAL A 576 -5.59 20.19 -15.65
C VAL A 576 -5.90 19.48 -16.96
N GLU A 577 -4.92 19.30 -17.83
CA GLU A 577 -5.08 18.62 -19.12
C GLU A 577 -5.53 17.16 -18.95
N GLU A 578 -4.87 16.38 -18.10
CA GLU A 578 -5.22 14.98 -17.85
C GLU A 578 -6.62 14.84 -17.24
N SER A 579 -6.99 15.80 -16.39
CA SER A 579 -8.27 15.77 -15.69
C SER A 579 -9.44 16.27 -16.55
N LEU A 580 -9.25 17.24 -17.44
CA LEU A 580 -10.36 17.88 -18.16
C LEU A 580 -10.35 17.61 -19.67
N ASN A 581 -9.19 17.33 -20.27
CA ASN A 581 -9.00 17.17 -21.72
C ASN A 581 -8.67 15.70 -22.07
N CYS A 582 -9.59 14.78 -21.77
CA CYS A 582 -9.38 13.32 -21.90
C CYS A 582 -9.38 12.77 -23.34
N GLY A 583 -9.52 13.62 -24.37
CA GLY A 583 -9.54 13.18 -25.77
C GLY A 583 -8.18 12.62 -26.21
N ILE A 584 -8.19 11.57 -27.06
CA ILE A 584 -6.96 10.91 -27.54
C ILE A 584 -5.97 11.92 -28.16
N GLU A 585 -6.48 12.92 -28.89
CA GLU A 585 -5.70 13.99 -29.49
C GLU A 585 -4.93 14.81 -28.44
N TYR A 586 -5.58 15.21 -27.35
CA TYR A 586 -4.95 15.94 -26.24
C TYR A 586 -3.94 15.09 -25.47
N VAL A 587 -4.19 13.78 -25.30
CA VAL A 587 -3.26 12.85 -24.66
C VAL A 587 -1.95 12.76 -25.45
N ASN A 588 -2.03 12.75 -26.80
CA ASN A 588 -0.85 12.73 -27.65
C ASN A 588 -0.06 14.05 -27.57
N VAL A 589 -0.75 15.19 -27.53
CA VAL A 589 -0.11 16.50 -27.32
C VAL A 589 0.58 16.53 -25.95
N GLY A 590 -0.09 16.11 -24.89
CA GLY A 590 0.47 16.07 -23.53
C GLY A 590 1.72 15.20 -23.42
N ARG A 591 1.76 14.04 -24.09
CA ARG A 591 2.96 13.19 -24.15
C ARG A 591 4.11 13.88 -24.90
N ALA A 592 3.79 14.55 -26.02
CA ALA A 592 4.79 15.27 -26.79
C ALA A 592 5.40 16.44 -26.01
N THR A 593 4.59 17.18 -25.27
CA THR A 593 5.04 18.32 -24.44
C THR A 593 5.85 17.86 -23.24
N MET A 594 5.50 16.76 -22.57
CA MET A 594 6.32 16.17 -21.49
C MET A 594 7.71 15.74 -21.99
N ASN A 595 7.78 15.05 -23.13
CA ASN A 595 9.05 14.62 -23.70
C ASN A 595 9.93 15.82 -24.09
N LEU A 596 9.31 16.85 -24.67
CA LEU A 596 10.02 18.06 -25.05
C LEU A 596 10.50 18.86 -23.83
N TRP A 597 9.69 18.94 -22.77
CA TRP A 597 10.06 19.63 -21.55
C TRP A 597 11.32 19.01 -20.92
N HIS A 598 11.40 17.68 -20.84
CA HIS A 598 12.61 16.99 -20.38
C HIS A 598 13.85 17.33 -21.22
N GLU A 599 13.68 17.46 -22.54
CA GLU A 599 14.78 17.86 -23.42
C GLU A 599 15.25 19.30 -23.18
N ILE A 600 14.32 20.21 -22.89
CA ILE A 600 14.61 21.62 -22.60
C ILE A 600 15.26 21.77 -21.22
N GLU A 601 14.67 21.17 -20.19
CA GLU A 601 15.10 21.31 -18.79
C GLU A 601 16.48 20.69 -18.54
N ASP A 602 16.72 19.48 -19.06
CA ASP A 602 17.96 18.75 -18.77
C ASP A 602 19.08 19.07 -19.77
N LYS A 603 18.74 19.32 -21.03
CA LYS A 603 19.72 19.34 -22.14
C LYS A 603 19.79 20.67 -22.88
N TYR A 604 18.90 21.63 -22.60
CA TYR A 604 18.79 22.87 -23.36
C TYR A 604 18.69 22.59 -24.87
N LYS A 605 17.80 21.66 -25.26
CA LYS A 605 17.56 21.28 -26.64
C LYS A 605 16.08 21.33 -27.02
N TRP A 606 15.83 21.48 -28.31
CA TRP A 606 14.52 21.38 -28.93
C TRP A 606 14.61 20.50 -30.18
N LEU A 607 13.99 19.32 -30.12
CA LEU A 607 14.00 18.31 -31.18
C LEU A 607 15.43 17.99 -31.66
N GLY A 608 16.35 17.80 -30.70
CA GLY A 608 17.78 17.54 -30.91
C GLY A 608 18.63 18.77 -31.19
N ASN A 609 18.04 19.92 -31.51
CA ASN A 609 18.75 21.16 -31.81
C ASN A 609 19.10 21.90 -30.53
N THR A 610 20.34 22.39 -30.42
CA THR A 610 20.79 23.12 -29.22
C THR A 610 20.16 24.50 -29.19
N ILE A 611 19.47 24.81 -28.10
CA ILE A 611 18.87 26.13 -27.81
C ILE A 611 19.65 26.89 -26.75
N GLU A 612 20.86 26.42 -26.42
CA GLU A 612 21.74 27.09 -25.48
C GLU A 612 22.09 28.50 -25.98
N ARG A 613 21.88 29.51 -25.14
CA ARG A 613 22.19 30.92 -25.41
C ARG A 613 23.60 31.18 -25.97
N ASN A 614 24.58 30.33 -25.63
CA ASN A 614 25.95 30.46 -26.14
C ASN A 614 26.02 30.20 -27.65
N ALA A 615 25.18 29.30 -28.18
CA ALA A 615 25.08 29.00 -29.61
C ALA A 615 24.42 30.15 -30.40
N ASN A 616 23.70 31.04 -29.72
CA ASN A 616 23.03 32.21 -30.33
C ASN A 616 23.71 33.54 -29.98
N LYS A 617 24.93 33.52 -29.44
CA LYS A 617 25.66 34.74 -29.10
C LYS A 617 25.92 35.58 -30.35
N GLY A 618 25.49 36.84 -30.32
CA GLY A 618 25.64 37.77 -31.44
C GLY A 618 24.48 37.78 -32.44
N LYS A 619 23.48 36.90 -32.27
CA LYS A 619 22.23 36.96 -33.06
C LYS A 619 21.23 37.92 -32.43
N THR A 620 20.45 38.60 -33.26
CA THR A 620 19.32 39.44 -32.83
C THR A 620 18.08 38.59 -32.50
N SER A 621 17.15 39.18 -31.75
CA SER A 621 15.83 38.59 -31.46
C SER A 621 15.11 38.08 -32.71
N MET A 622 15.14 38.85 -33.81
CA MET A 622 14.46 38.47 -35.06
C MET A 622 15.17 37.34 -35.79
N GLU A 623 16.50 37.28 -35.78
CA GLU A 623 17.24 36.17 -36.38
C GLU A 623 16.95 34.84 -35.68
N ILE A 624 16.73 34.87 -34.36
CA ILE A 624 16.38 33.67 -33.58
C ILE A 624 14.96 33.21 -33.90
N LEU A 625 13.99 34.12 -33.94
CA LEU A 625 12.62 33.81 -34.34
C LEU A 625 12.57 33.24 -35.76
N GLN A 626 13.28 33.86 -36.70
CA GLN A 626 13.39 33.39 -38.08
C GLN A 626 14.04 32.00 -38.14
N TRP A 627 15.10 31.75 -37.36
CA TRP A 627 15.71 30.44 -37.27
C TRP A 627 14.73 29.35 -36.80
N PHE A 628 13.90 29.64 -35.79
CA PHE A 628 12.87 28.71 -35.34
C PHE A 628 11.81 28.44 -36.41
N VAL A 629 11.35 29.48 -37.11
CA VAL A 629 10.39 29.35 -38.23
C VAL A 629 10.95 28.42 -39.30
N ASP A 630 12.17 28.69 -39.77
CA ASP A 630 12.77 27.94 -40.87
C ASP A 630 13.08 26.50 -40.46
N LYS A 631 13.61 26.31 -39.24
CA LYS A 631 13.95 24.98 -38.74
C LYS A 631 12.71 24.12 -38.50
N ALA A 632 11.65 24.70 -37.92
CA ALA A 632 10.38 24.02 -37.74
C ALA A 632 9.76 23.61 -39.07
N ARG A 633 9.81 24.49 -40.08
CA ARG A 633 9.31 24.19 -41.43
C ARG A 633 10.05 22.99 -42.06
N VAL A 634 11.37 22.95 -41.96
CA VAL A 634 12.19 21.82 -42.45
C VAL A 634 11.78 20.51 -41.77
N ILE A 635 11.68 20.49 -40.44
CA ILE A 635 11.31 19.30 -39.67
C ILE A 635 9.91 18.80 -40.06
N VAL A 636 8.93 19.71 -40.21
CA VAL A 636 7.55 19.37 -40.61
C VAL A 636 7.54 18.72 -42.00
N ILE A 637 8.29 19.27 -42.96
CA ILE A 637 8.39 18.71 -44.32
C ILE A 637 9.03 17.33 -44.30
N GLU A 638 10.16 17.16 -43.61
CA GLU A 638 10.90 15.90 -43.52
C GLU A 638 10.05 14.77 -42.92
N ILE A 639 9.37 15.05 -41.79
CA ILE A 639 8.49 14.06 -41.14
C ILE A 639 7.30 13.73 -42.06
N LYS A 640 6.71 14.72 -42.72
CA LYS A 640 5.57 14.52 -43.62
C LYS A 640 5.94 13.66 -44.84
N GLU A 641 7.16 13.81 -45.36
CA GLU A 641 7.64 12.99 -46.48
C GLU A 641 7.89 11.54 -46.08
N ASN A 642 8.38 11.32 -44.85
CA ASN A 642 8.66 9.98 -44.32
C ASN A 642 7.41 9.21 -43.85
N THR A 643 6.27 9.89 -43.61
CA THR A 643 5.05 9.28 -43.04
C THR A 643 3.93 9.07 -44.09
N LYS A 644 4.26 9.08 -45.39
CA LYS A 644 3.26 9.07 -46.48
C LYS A 644 2.35 7.82 -46.55
N ASP A 645 2.69 6.71 -45.87
CA ASP A 645 1.95 5.44 -45.93
C ASP A 645 1.31 4.96 -44.60
N GLU A 646 1.48 5.67 -43.48
CA GLU A 646 0.97 5.25 -42.17
C GLU A 646 0.36 6.43 -41.41
N LEU A 647 -0.77 6.96 -41.89
CA LEU A 647 -1.63 7.82 -41.06
C LEU A 647 -2.46 6.92 -40.13
N VAL A 648 -1.76 6.31 -39.18
CA VAL A 648 -2.33 5.74 -37.95
C VAL A 648 -3.06 6.87 -37.23
N GLU A 649 -4.12 6.55 -36.49
CA GLU A 649 -5.10 7.41 -35.79
C GLU A 649 -4.53 8.55 -34.90
N SER A 650 -3.22 8.81 -34.87
CA SER A 650 -2.55 9.86 -34.10
C SER A 650 -1.36 10.52 -34.83
N LEU A 651 -1.29 11.86 -34.82
CA LEU A 651 -0.18 12.63 -35.37
C LEU A 651 1.13 12.42 -34.55
N PRO A 652 2.31 12.26 -35.17
CA PRO A 652 3.58 12.13 -34.43
C PRO A 652 3.87 13.32 -33.51
N GLY A 653 4.33 13.07 -32.29
CA GLY A 653 4.58 14.12 -31.29
C GLY A 653 5.57 15.21 -31.75
N ASN A 654 6.65 14.81 -32.44
CA ASN A 654 7.63 15.75 -33.00
C ASN A 654 6.99 16.69 -34.05
N LEU A 655 6.00 16.20 -34.80
CA LEU A 655 5.28 16.98 -35.80
C LEU A 655 4.37 18.04 -35.14
N ILE A 656 3.69 17.67 -34.05
CA ILE A 656 2.85 18.58 -33.24
C ILE A 656 3.70 19.73 -32.71
N VAL A 657 4.82 19.40 -32.06
CA VAL A 657 5.74 20.37 -31.47
C VAL A 657 6.35 21.28 -32.53
N ALA A 658 6.79 20.72 -33.66
CA ALA A 658 7.36 21.51 -34.74
C ALA A 658 6.33 22.47 -35.35
N ASN A 659 5.10 22.02 -35.57
CA ASN A 659 4.03 22.90 -36.06
C ASN A 659 3.71 24.04 -35.07
N SER A 660 3.65 23.74 -33.78
CA SER A 660 3.47 24.77 -32.73
C SER A 660 4.59 25.81 -32.76
N MET A 661 5.86 25.37 -32.82
CA MET A 661 7.01 26.28 -32.91
C MET A 661 6.92 27.19 -34.13
N TYR A 662 6.60 26.61 -35.31
CA TYR A 662 6.42 27.38 -36.53
C TYR A 662 5.36 28.47 -36.37
N ARG A 663 4.16 28.09 -35.90
CA ARG A 663 3.03 29.02 -35.76
C ARG A 663 3.32 30.15 -34.78
N ILE A 664 3.85 29.82 -33.60
CA ILE A 664 4.11 30.79 -32.54
C ILE A 664 5.26 31.74 -32.94
N ALA A 665 6.38 31.20 -33.43
CA ALA A 665 7.51 32.03 -33.85
C ALA A 665 7.13 32.96 -35.01
N GLN A 666 6.37 32.47 -35.99
CA GLN A 666 5.87 33.28 -37.11
C GLN A 666 4.89 34.37 -36.65
N THR A 667 4.02 34.05 -35.68
CA THR A 667 3.07 35.03 -35.11
C THR A 667 3.80 36.17 -34.41
N ILE A 668 4.78 35.84 -33.57
CA ILE A 668 5.60 36.86 -32.89
C ILE A 668 6.36 37.69 -33.93
N LEU A 669 6.97 37.04 -34.94
CA LEU A 669 7.69 37.74 -36.00
C LEU A 669 6.78 38.75 -36.72
N HIS A 670 5.59 38.31 -37.15
CA HIS A 670 4.62 39.14 -37.87
C HIS A 670 4.12 40.32 -37.03
N THR A 671 3.86 40.09 -35.74
CA THR A 671 3.33 41.12 -34.81
C THR A 671 4.31 42.27 -34.59
N TYR A 672 5.62 41.98 -34.62
CA TYR A 672 6.67 42.96 -34.35
C TYR A 672 7.44 43.41 -35.60
N GLN A 673 7.06 42.95 -36.79
CA GLN A 673 7.68 43.33 -38.06
C GLN A 673 7.36 44.79 -38.47
N SER A 674 6.27 45.35 -37.95
CA SER A 674 5.78 46.70 -38.25
C SER A 674 6.27 47.79 -37.29
N ASN A 675 6.88 47.42 -36.15
CA ASN A 675 7.47 48.37 -35.21
C ASN A 675 8.92 48.65 -35.62
N ILE A 676 9.20 49.90 -36.01
CA ILE A 676 10.44 50.36 -36.68
C ILE A 676 11.71 50.21 -35.81
N GLU A 677 11.58 49.91 -34.52
CA GLU A 677 12.70 49.55 -33.64
C GLU A 677 12.77 48.03 -33.44
N SER A 678 13.91 47.43 -33.79
CA SER A 678 14.21 46.03 -33.48
C SER A 678 13.94 45.73 -32.00
N ILE A 679 13.04 44.78 -31.71
CA ILE A 679 12.73 44.39 -30.32
C ILE A 679 14.00 43.92 -29.61
N SER A 680 14.36 44.61 -28.52
CA SER A 680 15.54 44.23 -27.73
C SER A 680 15.37 42.83 -27.13
N GLU A 681 16.47 42.15 -26.86
CA GLU A 681 16.47 40.82 -26.28
C GLU A 681 15.74 40.77 -24.94
N GLU A 682 15.96 41.78 -24.08
CA GLU A 682 15.25 41.89 -22.80
C GLU A 682 13.75 42.07 -22.98
N ARG A 683 13.32 42.92 -23.92
CA ARG A 683 11.90 43.16 -24.19
C ARG A 683 11.20 41.94 -24.77
N LEU A 684 11.86 41.20 -25.66
CA LEU A 684 11.35 39.92 -26.17
C LEU A 684 11.23 38.90 -25.04
N PHE A 685 12.26 38.78 -24.19
CA PHE A 685 12.24 37.85 -23.06
C PHE A 685 11.10 38.15 -22.08
N ASP A 686 10.91 39.43 -21.72
CA ASP A 686 9.83 39.86 -20.83
C ASP A 686 8.46 39.59 -21.43
N LEU A 687 8.27 39.88 -22.72
CA LEU A 687 7.04 39.57 -23.46
C LEU A 687 6.72 38.07 -23.42
N LEU A 688 7.71 37.21 -23.66
CA LEU A 688 7.54 35.76 -23.60
C LEU A 688 7.17 35.30 -22.20
N CYS A 689 7.80 35.85 -21.15
CA CYS A 689 7.45 35.56 -19.76
C CYS A 689 6.00 35.96 -19.44
N CYS A 690 5.56 37.14 -19.90
CA CYS A 690 4.17 37.57 -19.74
C CYS A 690 3.20 36.64 -20.45
N MET A 691 3.45 36.26 -21.71
CA MET A 691 2.59 35.31 -22.44
C MET A 691 2.49 33.95 -21.72
N ILE A 692 3.61 33.42 -21.24
CA ILE A 692 3.64 32.18 -20.46
C ILE A 692 2.81 32.35 -19.18
N SER A 693 2.96 33.47 -18.48
CA SER A 693 2.24 33.76 -17.24
C SER A 693 0.73 33.91 -17.46
N ASP A 694 0.29 34.52 -18.56
CA ASP A 694 -1.12 34.69 -18.90
C ASP A 694 -1.76 33.33 -19.21
N ILE A 695 -1.06 32.48 -19.98
CA ILE A 695 -1.52 31.12 -20.29
C ILE A 695 -1.58 30.26 -19.03
N PHE A 696 -0.59 30.33 -18.13
CA PHE A 696 -0.67 29.66 -16.83
C PHE A 696 -1.86 30.16 -16.00
N SER A 697 -2.04 31.48 -15.91
CA SER A 697 -3.13 32.08 -15.13
C SER A 697 -4.50 31.60 -15.64
N ALA A 698 -4.72 31.62 -16.95
CA ALA A 698 -5.94 31.10 -17.58
C ALA A 698 -6.12 29.60 -17.33
N CYS A 699 -5.07 28.79 -17.52
CA CYS A 699 -5.10 27.36 -17.25
C CYS A 699 -5.50 27.07 -15.79
N PHE A 700 -4.92 27.79 -14.83
CA PHE A 700 -5.08 27.55 -13.40
C PHE A 700 -6.44 27.94 -12.84
N THR A 701 -7.24 28.72 -13.57
CA THR A 701 -8.68 28.92 -13.26
C THR A 701 -9.46 27.60 -13.20
N ASN A 702 -8.96 26.55 -13.85
CA ASN A 702 -9.55 25.22 -13.85
C ASN A 702 -9.16 24.35 -12.64
N ILE A 703 -8.16 24.74 -11.82
CA ILE A 703 -7.69 23.94 -10.67
C ILE A 703 -8.82 23.63 -9.68
N PRO A 704 -9.71 24.57 -9.30
CA PRO A 704 -10.85 24.26 -8.42
C PRO A 704 -11.75 23.15 -8.96
N ARG A 705 -11.98 23.11 -10.29
CA ARG A 705 -12.77 22.07 -10.96
C ARG A 705 -12.05 20.73 -10.93
N VAL A 706 -10.72 20.71 -11.10
CA VAL A 706 -9.89 19.49 -10.96
C VAL A 706 -9.97 18.95 -9.54
N ILE A 707 -9.84 19.81 -8.52
CA ILE A 707 -9.96 19.43 -7.11
C ILE A 707 -11.34 18.84 -6.84
N ALA A 708 -12.41 19.47 -7.33
CA ALA A 708 -13.78 18.97 -7.20
C ALA A 708 -13.96 17.62 -7.91
N LYS A 709 -13.45 17.45 -9.14
CA LYS A 709 -13.51 16.18 -9.88
C LYS A 709 -12.80 15.06 -9.12
N ASN A 710 -11.61 15.33 -8.57
CA ASN A 710 -10.85 14.35 -7.78
C ASN A 710 -11.53 13.99 -6.45
N CYS A 711 -12.46 14.81 -5.94
CA CYS A 711 -13.25 14.45 -4.77
C CYS A 711 -14.35 13.41 -5.07
N HIS A 712 -14.83 13.31 -6.32
CA HIS A 712 -15.96 12.46 -6.72
C HIS A 712 -15.55 11.08 -7.25
N GLU A 713 -14.51 10.47 -6.71
CA GLU A 713 -14.12 9.13 -7.14
C GLU A 713 -15.26 8.11 -6.88
N SER A 714 -15.65 7.40 -7.93
CA SER A 714 -16.75 6.43 -7.91
C SER A 714 -16.32 5.09 -7.34
N VAL A 715 -15.04 4.73 -7.47
CA VAL A 715 -14.51 3.45 -6.99
C VAL A 715 -14.15 3.59 -5.51
N ILE A 716 -14.91 2.91 -4.63
CA ILE A 716 -14.76 3.01 -3.17
C ILE A 716 -13.32 2.76 -2.67
N GLU A 717 -12.58 1.85 -3.31
CA GLU A 717 -11.18 1.54 -2.97
C GLU A 717 -10.21 2.66 -3.33
N LYS A 718 -10.54 3.53 -4.30
CA LYS A 718 -9.69 4.63 -4.78
C LYS A 718 -10.05 5.97 -4.14
N ARG A 719 -11.22 6.10 -3.51
CA ARG A 719 -11.73 7.35 -2.94
C ARG A 719 -10.76 8.05 -2.02
N GLU A 720 -10.22 7.35 -1.01
CA GLU A 720 -9.29 7.97 -0.05
C GLU A 720 -8.08 8.57 -0.77
N ALA A 721 -7.46 7.81 -1.68
CA ALA A 721 -6.29 8.28 -2.42
C ALA A 721 -6.62 9.47 -3.33
N SER A 722 -7.80 9.46 -3.97
CA SER A 722 -8.27 10.54 -4.83
C SER A 722 -8.54 11.83 -4.05
N VAL A 723 -9.22 11.74 -2.90
CA VAL A 723 -9.45 12.91 -2.04
C VAL A 723 -8.16 13.37 -1.36
N GLU A 724 -7.21 12.47 -1.06
CA GLU A 724 -5.87 12.86 -0.60
C GLU A 724 -5.13 13.66 -1.66
N ALA A 725 -5.18 13.23 -2.93
CA ALA A 725 -4.61 13.99 -4.04
C ALA A 725 -5.29 15.37 -4.19
N ALA A 726 -6.62 15.43 -4.10
CA ALA A 726 -7.37 16.69 -4.11
C ALA A 726 -6.95 17.63 -2.95
N THR A 727 -6.76 17.08 -1.75
CA THR A 727 -6.34 17.84 -0.56
C THR A 727 -4.91 18.37 -0.71
N LYS A 728 -3.99 17.56 -1.26
CA LYS A 728 -2.62 18.01 -1.57
C LYS A 728 -2.65 19.12 -2.60
N LEU A 729 -3.42 18.95 -3.68
CA LEU A 729 -3.56 19.95 -4.73
C LEU A 729 -4.10 21.27 -4.18
N LEU A 730 -5.17 21.23 -3.36
CA LEU A 730 -5.72 22.40 -2.67
C LEU A 730 -4.67 23.12 -1.82
N GLY A 731 -3.84 22.38 -1.07
CA GLY A 731 -2.76 22.98 -0.29
C GLY A 731 -1.73 23.69 -1.18
N ARG A 732 -1.26 23.02 -2.22
CA ARG A 732 -0.23 23.56 -3.13
C ARG A 732 -0.71 24.77 -3.94
N SER A 733 -1.96 24.76 -4.38
CA SER A 733 -2.52 25.81 -5.24
C SER A 733 -3.21 26.94 -4.47
N MET A 734 -3.21 26.91 -3.13
CA MET A 734 -3.98 27.84 -2.31
C MET A 734 -3.70 29.32 -2.62
N GLU A 735 -2.43 29.69 -2.74
CA GLU A 735 -2.04 31.06 -3.07
C GLU A 735 -2.32 31.42 -4.53
N ILE A 736 -2.15 30.47 -5.46
CA ILE A 736 -2.49 30.64 -6.87
C ILE A 736 -3.99 30.95 -7.01
N ILE A 737 -4.85 30.16 -6.35
CA ILE A 737 -6.30 30.37 -6.38
C ILE A 737 -6.68 31.73 -5.79
N ASN A 738 -6.10 32.11 -4.64
CA ASN A 738 -6.36 33.43 -4.04
C ASN A 738 -5.97 34.58 -4.97
N ASN A 739 -4.82 34.47 -5.65
CA ASN A 739 -4.36 35.50 -6.59
C ASN A 739 -5.27 35.60 -7.84
N LEU A 740 -5.82 34.46 -8.30
CA LEU A 740 -6.74 34.43 -9.44
C LEU A 740 -8.16 34.90 -9.08
N GLU A 741 -8.63 34.64 -7.85
CA GLU A 741 -9.94 35.11 -7.38
C GLU A 741 -10.01 36.64 -7.32
N ALA A 742 -8.88 37.32 -7.12
CA ALA A 742 -8.79 38.78 -7.17
C ALA A 742 -8.89 39.38 -8.59
N ARG A 743 -8.85 38.55 -9.65
CA ARG A 743 -8.87 39.00 -11.04
C ARG A 743 -10.28 38.89 -11.64
N GLU A 744 -10.61 39.80 -12.56
CA GLU A 744 -11.82 39.69 -13.36
C GLU A 744 -11.66 38.58 -14.41
N LEU A 745 -12.52 37.56 -14.34
CA LEU A 745 -12.51 36.44 -15.29
C LEU A 745 -13.42 36.75 -16.50
N PRO A 746 -13.05 36.31 -17.71
CA PRO A 746 -13.90 36.45 -18.87
C PRO A 746 -15.18 35.62 -18.72
N SER A 747 -16.28 36.08 -19.33
CA SER A 747 -17.60 35.44 -19.27
C SER A 747 -17.68 34.24 -20.23
N ILE A 748 -16.89 33.21 -19.93
CA ILE A 748 -16.84 31.94 -20.65
C ILE A 748 -17.59 30.88 -19.84
N ASP A 749 -18.33 30.01 -20.51
CA ASP A 749 -18.94 28.86 -19.84
C ASP A 749 -17.87 27.97 -19.19
N GLN A 750 -18.16 27.45 -17.99
CA GLN A 750 -17.16 26.77 -17.16
C GLN A 750 -16.63 25.48 -17.81
N GLU A 751 -17.41 24.84 -18.69
CA GLU A 751 -16.94 23.66 -19.43
C GLU A 751 -15.93 24.04 -20.51
N LYS A 752 -16.17 25.17 -21.18
CA LYS A 752 -15.33 25.72 -22.25
C LYS A 752 -14.01 26.31 -21.75
N MET A 753 -13.99 26.81 -20.50
CA MET A 753 -12.77 27.33 -19.87
C MET A 753 -11.62 26.31 -19.78
N ALA A 754 -11.89 25.00 -19.96
CA ALA A 754 -10.87 23.96 -19.97
C ALA A 754 -10.02 23.94 -21.25
N PHE A 755 -10.47 24.61 -22.33
CA PHE A 755 -9.82 24.57 -23.64
C PHE A 755 -9.25 25.94 -24.00
N ILE A 756 -7.94 25.99 -24.30
CA ILE A 756 -7.26 27.23 -24.65
C ILE A 756 -7.83 27.88 -25.91
N ASP A 757 -8.27 27.09 -26.88
CA ASP A 757 -8.86 27.61 -28.12
C ASP A 757 -10.22 28.30 -27.90
N GLU A 758 -11.00 27.90 -26.89
CA GLU A 758 -12.24 28.59 -26.50
C GLU A 758 -11.93 29.95 -25.83
N TRP A 759 -10.88 30.01 -25.00
CA TRP A 759 -10.38 31.28 -24.45
C TRP A 759 -9.97 32.23 -25.55
N ARG A 760 -9.17 31.77 -26.51
CA ARG A 760 -8.75 32.55 -27.68
C ARG A 760 -9.94 33.06 -28.48
N SER A 761 -10.90 32.19 -28.75
CA SER A 761 -12.11 32.52 -29.51
C SER A 761 -12.96 33.58 -28.82
N HIS A 762 -13.00 33.57 -27.48
CA HIS A 762 -13.73 34.56 -26.70
C HIS A 762 -13.00 35.92 -26.66
N LEU A 763 -11.69 35.92 -26.39
CA LEU A 763 -10.89 37.15 -26.30
C LEU A 763 -10.89 37.91 -27.63
N LYS A 764 -10.74 37.21 -28.77
CA LYS A 764 -10.84 37.81 -30.12
C LYS A 764 -12.19 38.50 -30.40
N ARG A 765 -13.29 38.05 -29.78
CA ARG A 765 -14.63 38.62 -29.97
C ARG A 765 -14.92 39.79 -29.03
N SER A 766 -14.11 39.96 -27.99
CA SER A 766 -14.32 40.95 -26.93
C SER A 766 -13.83 42.35 -27.36
N PHE A 767 -13.05 42.44 -28.44
CA PHE A 767 -12.60 43.69 -29.04
C PHE A 767 -13.44 44.00 -30.30
N PRO A 768 -14.25 45.07 -30.29
CA PRO A 768 -14.97 45.54 -31.49
C PRO A 768 -14.06 46.16 -32.54
#